data_AF-A0A6I8VC74-F1
#
_entry.id   AF-A0A6I8VC74-F1
#
_cell.length_a   1.000
_cell.length_b   1.000
_cell.length_c   1.000
_cell.angle_alpha   90.00
_cell.angle_beta   90.00
_cell.angle_gamma   90.00
#
_symmetry.space_group_name_H-M   'P 1'
#
loop_
_entity.id
_entity.type
_entity.pdbx_description
1 polymer ?
#
loop_
_entity_poly.entity_id
_entity_poly.type
_entity_poly.pdbx_seq_one_letter_code
_entity_poly.pdbx_strand_id
1 'polypeptide(L)'
;MPRTVSQHSAPSDMKCPSIAFLFLLLLLLLALLCGPHHAYALEVVEGGPLRESNCHDSHNGFDIYPNPNPSLMPATLPPTLAPTPAPSPSPSPSPWKCCCWNASNQSEEVECRCEGAELTRVPQTLKLPIQRLTIASTGLPRLRSTGLKVYAPTLLDVAFTDCLQLELIQDGAFSNLTLLRTIYISNAPKLTFLSRDVFAGISGTVEIIRIINSGLTSVPDLSHLPPYNILQMIDLDNNQITRIDTKSIKVKTAQFILANNDISYVDDSAFFGSKIAKLSLKDNRKLSEMHPNAFHGIIDITELDLSSTALVGLPSAGLQTIEALYIQNTHTLKTIPSIYNFRNLQRAYLTHSFHCCAFQFPSRHDPERHAQRIREIEKWRELCNIERLARKSERTTNDSSGEGRGWQEEMPEDFGTFDTDSLSGETAPSLYASFDYMADTTINLGQFHEQITLNPDDEQSAEYCGNFTFRKPSVECYPMPNALNPCEDVMGYQWLRISVWIVVALAVVGNVAVLTVILSIRPESASVPRFLMCHLAFADLCLGLYLLLVACIDAHSMGEFFNYAYDWQYGVGCKVAGFLTVFASHLSVFTLTVITIERWLAITQAMHLNHRIKLRPAAIIMLAGWIYSVLMSSLPLFGISNYSSTSICLPMENRDGYDTAYLIAILGCNGVAFSIIAVCYAQIYLSLGRETRHARQKNPGEMSVAKKMALLVFTNFACWSPIAFFGLTALGGYPLINVTKSKILLVFFYPLNSCADPYLYAILTSQYRQDLFTLLSKFLPSERFKVQAQHLHPGHLALHHPRIHPAARITQLQDAAADAPGRGDTEYAEEQRGLRLN
;
A
#
# COMPACT_ATOMS: atom_id res chain seq x y z
N MET A 1 2.26 51.19 -62.86
CA MET A 1 1.25 51.14 -61.79
C MET A 1 0.47 49.83 -61.90
N PRO A 2 -0.12 49.31 -60.80
CA PRO A 2 0.00 47.88 -60.49
C PRO A 2 -1.23 47.03 -60.81
N ARG A 3 -1.03 45.70 -60.86
CA ARG A 3 -1.98 44.73 -60.29
C ARG A 3 -1.24 43.63 -59.55
N THR A 4 -1.55 43.52 -58.26
CA THR A 4 -1.04 42.53 -57.32
C THR A 4 -1.61 41.14 -57.60
N VAL A 5 -0.78 40.10 -57.50
CA VAL A 5 -1.24 38.71 -57.34
C VAL A 5 -0.76 38.21 -55.98
N SER A 6 -1.66 37.56 -55.25
CA SER A 6 -1.50 37.15 -53.86
C SER A 6 -0.47 36.04 -53.67
N GLN A 7 0.35 36.16 -52.61
CA GLN A 7 1.07 35.02 -52.06
C GLN A 7 0.06 34.00 -51.52
N HIS A 8 0.06 32.78 -52.06
CA HIS A 8 -0.52 31.64 -51.36
C HIS A 8 0.53 31.07 -50.39
N SER A 9 0.25 31.18 -49.09
CA SER A 9 0.99 30.48 -48.04
C SER A 9 0.90 28.96 -48.25
N ALA A 10 2.05 28.29 -48.35
CA ALA A 10 2.10 26.83 -48.35
C ALA A 10 1.52 26.27 -47.03
N PRO A 11 0.72 25.18 -47.06
CA PRO A 11 0.24 24.55 -45.85
C PRO A 11 1.42 23.90 -45.11
N SER A 12 1.57 24.20 -43.83
CA SER A 12 2.58 23.59 -42.96
C SER A 12 2.36 22.07 -42.84
N ASP A 13 3.35 21.28 -43.28
CA ASP A 13 3.33 19.82 -43.17
C ASP A 13 3.29 19.35 -41.71
N MET A 14 2.17 18.73 -41.32
CA MET A 14 2.08 18.01 -40.04
C MET A 14 2.85 16.71 -40.14
N LYS A 15 4.10 16.73 -39.65
CA LYS A 15 5.02 15.59 -39.58
C LYS A 15 4.64 14.68 -38.40
N CYS A 16 5.10 13.43 -38.42
CA CYS A 16 5.22 12.69 -37.16
C CYS A 16 6.08 13.53 -36.19
N PRO A 17 5.66 13.68 -34.92
CA PRO A 17 6.50 14.36 -33.94
C PRO A 17 7.84 13.63 -33.83
N SER A 18 8.93 14.40 -33.71
CA SER A 18 10.26 13.84 -33.48
C SER A 18 10.24 12.98 -32.20
N ILE A 19 11.07 11.93 -32.12
CA ILE A 19 11.28 11.18 -30.87
C ILE A 19 11.63 12.17 -29.75
N ALA A 20 12.50 13.15 -30.04
CA ALA A 20 12.82 14.22 -29.09
C ALA A 20 11.60 15.03 -28.65
N PHE A 21 10.62 15.29 -29.52
CA PHE A 21 9.37 15.99 -29.16
C PHE A 21 8.43 15.12 -28.32
N LEU A 22 8.32 13.82 -28.64
CA LEU A 22 7.52 12.87 -27.84
C LEU A 22 8.10 12.69 -26.43
N PHE A 23 9.43 12.55 -26.33
CA PHE A 23 10.13 12.53 -25.05
C PHE A 23 10.07 13.88 -24.32
N LEU A 24 10.19 15.01 -25.02
CA LEU A 24 10.05 16.32 -24.39
C LEU A 24 8.63 16.51 -23.85
N LEU A 25 7.60 16.11 -24.60
CA LEU A 25 6.20 16.14 -24.16
C LEU A 25 5.98 15.27 -22.92
N LEU A 26 6.52 14.05 -22.92
CA LEU A 26 6.49 13.16 -21.76
C LEU A 26 7.19 13.78 -20.53
N LEU A 27 8.38 14.36 -20.72
CA LEU A 27 9.15 15.03 -19.66
C LEU A 27 8.46 16.31 -19.14
N LEU A 28 7.82 17.09 -20.02
CA LEU A 28 7.09 18.31 -19.64
C LEU A 28 5.82 17.98 -18.86
N LEU A 29 5.13 16.89 -19.24
CA LEU A 29 3.99 16.34 -18.50
C LEU A 29 4.41 15.78 -17.13
N LEU A 30 5.54 15.06 -17.05
CA LEU A 30 6.12 14.60 -15.77
C LEU A 30 6.52 15.77 -14.86
N ALA A 31 7.04 16.86 -15.42
CA ALA A 31 7.40 18.06 -14.66
C ALA A 31 6.18 18.83 -14.12
N LEU A 32 5.05 18.82 -14.83
CA LEU A 32 3.80 19.45 -14.40
C LEU A 32 3.10 18.70 -13.24
N LEU A 33 3.47 17.46 -12.97
CA LEU A 33 2.89 16.62 -11.92
C LEU A 33 3.60 16.76 -10.55
N CYS A 34 4.64 17.59 -10.44
CA CYS A 34 5.43 17.75 -9.22
C CYS A 34 5.12 19.09 -8.51
N GLY A 35 4.00 19.16 -7.79
CA GLY A 35 3.56 20.31 -6.99
C GLY A 35 2.81 19.90 -5.71
N PRO A 36 2.85 20.69 -4.61
CA PRO A 36 2.49 20.19 -3.28
C PRO A 36 1.06 20.51 -2.76
N HIS A 37 0.43 19.45 -2.20
CA HIS A 37 -0.36 19.40 -0.94
C HIS A 37 -1.74 20.08 -0.72
N HIS A 38 -2.54 19.38 0.12
CA HIS A 38 -3.72 19.76 0.94
C HIS A 38 -5.12 19.88 0.26
N ALA A 39 -6.27 19.72 0.95
CA ALA A 39 -6.71 18.86 2.09
C ALA A 39 -8.19 19.20 2.45
N TYR A 40 -9.11 18.22 2.54
CA TYR A 40 -10.48 18.33 3.10
C TYR A 40 -11.03 16.92 3.43
N ALA A 41 -12.05 16.68 4.27
CA ALA A 41 -12.52 17.26 5.53
C ALA A 41 -13.54 16.24 6.14
N LEU A 42 -13.68 16.13 7.47
CA LEU A 42 -14.61 15.16 8.10
C LEU A 42 -16.07 15.65 8.14
N GLU A 43 -17.02 14.71 8.02
CA GLU A 43 -18.40 14.88 8.51
C GLU A 43 -18.61 14.16 9.85
N VAL A 44 -19.47 14.72 10.69
CA VAL A 44 -19.80 14.25 12.04
C VAL A 44 -21.23 13.67 12.03
N VAL A 45 -21.43 12.53 12.68
CA VAL A 45 -22.75 11.92 12.88
C VAL A 45 -23.18 12.11 14.33
N GLU A 46 -24.29 12.81 14.56
CA GLU A 46 -24.87 13.01 15.89
C GLU A 46 -25.50 11.73 16.45
N GLY A 47 -25.23 11.43 17.72
CA GLY A 47 -25.88 10.35 18.46
C GLY A 47 -27.24 10.78 19.01
N GLY A 48 -28.26 9.94 18.82
CA GLY A 48 -29.62 10.20 19.32
C GLY A 48 -29.75 10.14 20.85
N PRO A 49 -30.80 10.76 21.43
CA PRO A 49 -30.96 10.86 22.88
C PRO A 49 -31.46 9.56 23.50
N LEU A 50 -30.89 9.22 24.67
CA LEU A 50 -31.38 8.12 25.51
C LEU A 50 -32.51 8.58 26.45
N ARG A 51 -33.32 7.60 26.81
CA ARG A 51 -34.69 7.71 27.34
C ARG A 51 -34.72 8.09 28.83
N GLU A 52 -35.72 8.89 29.21
CA GLU A 52 -35.91 9.40 30.57
C GLU A 52 -36.03 8.31 31.64
N SER A 53 -35.42 8.56 32.81
CA SER A 53 -35.66 7.80 34.05
C SER A 53 -35.75 8.72 35.26
N ASN A 54 -36.59 8.34 36.22
CA ASN A 54 -37.14 9.18 37.29
C ASN A 54 -36.10 10.01 38.09
N CYS A 55 -36.13 11.33 37.89
CA CYS A 55 -35.54 12.33 38.78
C CYS A 55 -36.67 13.12 39.43
N HIS A 56 -36.93 12.92 40.73
CA HIS A 56 -37.74 13.87 41.51
C HIS A 56 -36.83 14.91 42.18
N ASP A 57 -37.28 16.17 42.23
CA ASP A 57 -36.50 17.34 42.67
C ASP A 57 -36.07 17.25 44.15
N SER A 58 -34.94 16.61 44.41
CA SER A 58 -34.31 16.55 45.72
C SER A 58 -33.40 17.76 45.95
N HIS A 59 -34.00 18.90 46.29
CA HIS A 59 -33.24 20.07 46.77
C HIS A 59 -32.74 19.94 48.21
N ASN A 60 -33.29 18.98 48.97
CA ASN A 60 -33.00 18.81 50.40
C ASN A 60 -32.83 17.36 50.87
N GLY A 61 -32.81 16.35 49.99
CA GLY A 61 -32.51 14.97 50.38
C GLY A 61 -33.55 14.30 51.28
N PHE A 62 -34.85 14.43 50.95
CA PHE A 62 -35.93 13.78 51.70
C PHE A 62 -37.01 13.11 50.83
N ASP A 63 -37.56 12.06 51.44
CA ASP A 63 -38.80 11.32 51.18
C ASP A 63 -38.85 10.15 50.18
N ILE A 64 -39.80 9.27 50.48
CA ILE A 64 -39.79 7.80 50.32
C ILE A 64 -40.99 7.36 49.47
N TYR A 65 -40.85 6.19 48.80
CA TYR A 65 -41.85 5.43 48.04
C TYR A 65 -43.36 5.65 48.32
N PRO A 66 -44.18 5.53 47.25
CA PRO A 66 -45.46 4.82 47.37
C PRO A 66 -45.67 3.68 46.34
N ASN A 67 -46.42 2.65 46.76
CA ASN A 67 -46.85 1.48 45.97
C ASN A 67 -48.18 1.80 45.21
N PRO A 68 -48.56 1.08 44.13
CA PRO A 68 -49.63 1.52 43.21
C PRO A 68 -51.02 0.91 43.46
N ASN A 69 -52.08 1.59 42.99
CA ASN A 69 -53.29 0.94 42.43
C ASN A 69 -54.20 1.96 41.68
N PRO A 70 -54.82 1.61 40.51
CA PRO A 70 -55.62 2.54 39.69
C PRO A 70 -57.13 2.21 39.56
N SER A 71 -57.98 3.22 39.38
CA SER A 71 -59.37 3.23 38.82
C SER A 71 -60.03 4.61 39.10
N LEU A 72 -61.02 5.18 38.40
CA LEU A 72 -61.79 4.86 37.17
C LEU A 72 -62.27 6.20 36.51
N MET A 73 -62.72 6.20 35.24
CA MET A 73 -63.34 7.35 34.50
C MET A 73 -64.90 7.40 34.69
N PRO A 74 -65.74 8.28 34.06
CA PRO A 74 -65.54 9.34 33.03
C PRO A 74 -66.31 10.69 33.25
N ALA A 75 -66.40 11.53 32.20
CA ALA A 75 -66.81 12.95 32.21
C ALA A 75 -68.25 13.27 31.71
N THR A 76 -68.70 14.53 31.89
CA THR A 76 -69.79 15.18 31.11
C THR A 76 -69.69 16.73 31.16
N LEU A 77 -70.43 17.45 30.29
CA LEU A 77 -70.15 18.80 29.75
C LEU A 77 -70.99 19.98 30.39
N PRO A 78 -70.80 21.28 30.00
CA PRO A 78 -70.99 22.50 30.85
C PRO A 78 -72.23 23.35 30.39
N PRO A 79 -72.34 24.71 30.49
CA PRO A 79 -71.57 25.75 31.22
C PRO A 79 -72.39 26.87 31.93
N THR A 80 -71.73 27.72 32.74
CA THR A 80 -71.90 29.21 32.72
C THR A 80 -70.79 29.94 33.52
N LEU A 81 -70.49 31.20 33.17
CA LEU A 81 -69.30 31.95 33.65
C LEU A 81 -69.58 32.91 34.82
N ALA A 82 -68.64 32.98 35.78
CA ALA A 82 -68.21 34.20 36.48
C ALA A 82 -66.80 33.96 37.12
N PRO A 83 -65.94 34.98 37.31
CA PRO A 83 -64.51 34.76 37.59
C PRO A 83 -64.15 34.72 39.09
N THR A 84 -63.16 33.89 39.42
CA THR A 84 -62.48 33.80 40.74
C THR A 84 -60.96 33.69 40.56
N PRO A 85 -60.13 33.98 41.59
CA PRO A 85 -58.78 34.52 41.40
C PRO A 85 -57.69 33.50 41.04
N ALA A 86 -56.55 34.05 40.61
CA ALA A 86 -55.40 33.32 40.07
C ALA A 86 -54.80 32.27 41.04
N PRO A 87 -54.31 31.13 40.52
CA PRO A 87 -53.48 30.20 41.29
C PRO A 87 -52.14 30.85 41.64
N SER A 88 -51.59 30.48 42.79
CA SER A 88 -50.22 30.80 43.18
C SER A 88 -49.21 30.32 42.12
N PRO A 89 -48.12 31.06 41.87
CA PRO A 89 -47.11 30.61 40.93
C PRO A 89 -46.47 29.31 41.42
N SER A 90 -46.38 28.34 40.52
CA SER A 90 -45.54 27.15 40.70
C SER A 90 -44.09 27.57 40.96
N PRO A 91 -43.33 26.84 41.79
CA PRO A 91 -41.91 27.13 41.97
C PRO A 91 -41.20 27.07 40.61
N SER A 92 -40.35 28.06 40.35
CA SER A 92 -39.49 28.10 39.17
C SER A 92 -38.63 26.84 39.09
N PRO A 93 -38.45 26.22 37.91
CA PRO A 93 -37.55 25.07 37.77
C PRO A 93 -36.15 25.46 38.23
N SER A 94 -35.57 24.61 39.05
CA SER A 94 -34.28 24.87 39.70
C SER A 94 -33.10 24.89 38.72
N PRO A 95 -32.06 25.70 38.96
CA PRO A 95 -30.96 25.90 38.01
C PRO A 95 -29.94 24.74 37.93
N TRP A 96 -30.07 23.75 38.83
CA TRP A 96 -29.36 22.47 38.81
C TRP A 96 -30.12 21.46 39.69
N LYS A 97 -29.92 20.16 39.47
CA LYS A 97 -30.55 19.06 40.23
C LYS A 97 -29.54 17.97 40.58
N CYS A 98 -29.79 17.22 41.65
CA CYS A 98 -29.12 15.96 41.94
C CYS A 98 -30.15 14.84 42.04
N CYS A 99 -29.94 13.75 41.32
CA CYS A 99 -30.73 12.53 41.39
C CYS A 99 -29.86 11.42 41.99
N CYS A 100 -30.36 10.75 43.02
CA CYS A 100 -29.68 9.58 43.61
C CYS A 100 -30.58 8.36 43.50
N TRP A 101 -30.00 7.22 43.16
CA TRP A 101 -30.69 5.93 43.06
C TRP A 101 -29.78 4.80 43.54
N ASN A 102 -30.35 3.62 43.76
CA ASN A 102 -29.57 2.41 43.97
C ASN A 102 -29.17 1.84 42.60
N ALA A 103 -27.87 1.74 42.30
CA ALA A 103 -27.35 1.40 40.98
C ALA A 103 -27.67 -0.05 40.55
N SER A 104 -28.04 -0.92 41.49
CA SER A 104 -28.28 -2.35 41.23
C SER A 104 -29.36 -2.94 42.14
N ASN A 105 -30.15 -3.87 41.61
CA ASN A 105 -31.08 -4.69 42.41
C ASN A 105 -30.39 -5.80 43.23
N GLN A 106 -29.06 -5.97 43.11
CA GLN A 106 -28.30 -7.04 43.77
C GLN A 106 -27.26 -6.54 44.79
N SER A 107 -27.02 -5.24 44.85
CA SER A 107 -26.01 -4.60 45.70
C SER A 107 -26.49 -3.20 46.07
N GLU A 108 -26.44 -2.84 47.35
CA GLU A 108 -26.89 -1.55 47.89
C GLU A 108 -25.90 -0.41 47.58
N GLU A 109 -25.57 -0.22 46.29
CA GLU A 109 -24.65 0.81 45.82
C GLU A 109 -25.41 2.11 45.53
N VAL A 110 -25.28 3.10 46.41
CA VAL A 110 -25.90 4.41 46.21
C VAL A 110 -25.08 5.24 45.21
N GLU A 111 -25.69 5.49 44.05
CA GLU A 111 -25.16 6.35 42.99
C GLU A 111 -25.93 7.67 42.94
N CYS A 112 -25.21 8.78 42.83
CA CYS A 112 -25.75 10.13 42.73
C CYS A 112 -25.19 10.86 41.52
N ARG A 113 -26.06 11.39 40.66
CA ARG A 113 -25.72 12.25 39.53
C ARG A 113 -26.26 13.66 39.75
N CYS A 114 -25.37 14.65 39.68
CA CYS A 114 -25.70 16.07 39.82
C CYS A 114 -25.41 16.81 38.51
N GLU A 115 -26.40 17.52 37.98
CA GLU A 115 -26.31 18.22 36.70
C GLU A 115 -26.99 19.59 36.68
N GLY A 116 -26.40 20.54 35.95
CA GLY A 116 -26.93 21.89 35.75
C GLY A 116 -25.88 22.97 35.65
N ALA A 117 -26.13 23.96 34.79
CA ALA A 117 -25.14 24.98 34.42
C ALA A 117 -24.69 25.87 35.60
N GLU A 118 -25.54 26.14 36.59
CA GLU A 118 -25.17 26.94 37.76
C GLU A 118 -24.47 26.15 38.88
N LEU A 119 -24.20 24.85 38.68
CA LEU A 119 -23.51 24.01 39.66
C LEU A 119 -22.00 24.35 39.72
N THR A 120 -21.68 25.47 40.37
CA THR A 120 -20.32 26.04 40.46
C THR A 120 -19.41 25.39 41.52
N ARG A 121 -19.94 24.45 42.31
CA ARG A 121 -19.23 23.71 43.38
C ARG A 121 -19.85 22.33 43.53
N VAL A 122 -19.03 21.32 43.87
CA VAL A 122 -19.53 20.00 44.29
C VAL A 122 -20.45 20.18 45.51
N PRO A 123 -21.67 19.60 45.51
CA PRO A 123 -22.57 19.66 46.66
C PRO A 123 -21.93 19.06 47.92
N GLN A 124 -22.32 19.57 49.09
CA GLN A 124 -21.92 19.01 50.40
C GLN A 124 -23.13 18.63 51.26
N THR A 125 -24.34 18.77 50.73
CA THR A 125 -25.62 18.56 51.44
C THR A 125 -26.15 17.14 51.32
N LEU A 126 -25.64 16.34 50.39
CA LEU A 126 -26.04 14.93 50.24
C LEU A 126 -25.52 14.13 51.44
N LYS A 127 -26.40 13.65 52.31
CA LYS A 127 -26.05 12.93 53.57
C LYS A 127 -26.09 11.40 53.44
N LEU A 128 -26.31 10.87 52.24
CA LEU A 128 -26.35 9.44 51.97
C LEU A 128 -24.93 8.83 51.97
N PRO A 129 -24.76 7.53 52.23
CA PRO A 129 -23.49 6.83 52.05
C PRO A 129 -23.21 6.61 50.56
N ILE A 130 -22.91 7.70 49.83
CA ILE A 130 -22.69 7.69 48.39
C ILE A 130 -21.43 6.88 48.06
N GLN A 131 -21.57 5.93 47.16
CA GLN A 131 -20.48 5.12 46.63
C GLN A 131 -20.06 5.60 45.24
N ARG A 132 -21.01 6.10 44.43
CA ARG A 132 -20.73 6.66 43.10
C ARG A 132 -21.23 8.10 42.98
N LEU A 133 -20.33 9.04 42.67
CA LEU A 133 -20.67 10.45 42.49
C LEU A 133 -20.33 10.94 41.08
N THR A 134 -21.35 11.29 40.31
CA THR A 134 -21.23 11.83 38.95
C THR A 134 -21.62 13.32 38.93
N ILE A 135 -20.70 14.18 38.51
CA ILE A 135 -20.90 15.62 38.32
C ILE A 135 -20.91 15.90 36.81
N ALA A 136 -22.08 16.23 36.25
CA ALA A 136 -22.32 16.28 34.81
C ALA A 136 -22.78 17.67 34.34
N SER A 137 -22.34 18.12 33.15
CA SER A 137 -22.87 19.34 32.49
C SER A 137 -22.89 20.59 33.41
N THR A 138 -21.77 20.85 34.09
CA THR A 138 -21.68 21.88 35.14
C THR A 138 -20.88 23.12 34.73
N GLY A 139 -21.23 24.26 35.32
CA GLY A 139 -20.40 25.48 35.32
C GLY A 139 -19.30 25.48 36.38
N LEU A 140 -18.80 24.31 36.81
CA LEU A 140 -17.75 24.16 37.82
C LEU A 140 -16.39 24.64 37.26
N PRO A 141 -15.82 25.77 37.72
CA PRO A 141 -14.55 26.26 37.16
C PRO A 141 -13.33 25.57 37.77
N ARG A 142 -13.46 25.05 39.00
CA ARG A 142 -12.37 24.39 39.73
C ARG A 142 -12.85 23.36 40.74
N LEU A 143 -12.19 22.21 40.78
CA LEU A 143 -12.37 21.22 41.85
C LEU A 143 -11.49 21.60 43.05
N ARG A 144 -12.11 21.86 44.20
CA ARG A 144 -11.41 22.23 45.43
C ARG A 144 -10.94 21.01 46.23
N SER A 145 -9.84 21.15 46.97
CA SER A 145 -9.29 20.09 47.82
C SER A 145 -10.26 19.61 48.93
N THR A 146 -11.17 20.47 49.36
CA THR A 146 -12.24 20.16 50.32
C THR A 146 -13.53 19.62 49.69
N GLY A 147 -13.62 19.56 48.36
CA GLY A 147 -14.86 19.28 47.63
C GLY A 147 -15.41 17.87 47.88
N LEU A 148 -14.55 16.86 47.71
CA LEU A 148 -14.91 15.44 47.85
C LEU A 148 -14.81 14.91 49.29
N LYS A 149 -14.28 15.69 50.24
CA LYS A 149 -13.94 15.25 51.60
C LYS A 149 -15.14 14.78 52.43
N VAL A 150 -16.33 15.30 52.16
CA VAL A 150 -17.58 14.88 52.82
C VAL A 150 -17.92 13.42 52.48
N TYR A 151 -17.49 12.94 51.31
CA TYR A 151 -17.76 11.59 50.79
C TYR A 151 -16.60 10.61 51.01
N ALA A 152 -15.51 11.07 51.61
CA ALA A 152 -14.30 10.29 51.84
C ALA A 152 -14.46 8.86 52.42
N PRO A 153 -15.37 8.59 53.39
CA PRO A 153 -15.48 7.26 53.99
C PRO A 153 -16.28 6.24 53.14
N THR A 154 -17.02 6.67 52.11
CA THR A 154 -17.91 5.78 51.33
C THR A 154 -17.66 5.79 49.83
N LEU A 155 -17.02 6.84 49.29
CA LEU A 155 -16.87 7.03 47.84
C LEU A 155 -15.92 6.01 47.21
N LEU A 156 -16.44 5.23 46.26
CA LEU A 156 -15.72 4.26 45.44
C LEU A 156 -15.34 4.87 44.08
N ASP A 157 -16.28 5.49 43.37
CA ASP A 157 -16.00 6.08 42.06
C ASP A 157 -16.45 7.55 42.00
N VAL A 158 -15.62 8.39 41.38
CA VAL A 158 -15.95 9.79 41.08
C VAL A 158 -15.85 10.07 39.59
N ALA A 159 -16.90 10.66 39.03
CA ALA A 159 -17.00 11.01 37.62
C ALA A 159 -17.28 12.51 37.43
N PHE A 160 -16.55 13.14 36.53
CA PHE A 160 -16.78 14.50 36.04
C PHE A 160 -17.01 14.41 34.53
N THR A 161 -18.23 14.69 34.05
CA THR A 161 -18.59 14.59 32.63
C THR A 161 -19.07 15.93 32.11
N ASP A 162 -18.71 16.28 30.88
CA ASP A 162 -19.20 17.49 30.18
C ASP A 162 -18.96 18.77 31.00
N CYS A 163 -17.85 18.80 31.74
CA CYS A 163 -17.46 19.89 32.63
C CYS A 163 -16.71 20.95 31.83
N LEU A 164 -17.41 21.58 30.87
CA LEU A 164 -16.85 22.48 29.87
C LEU A 164 -16.12 23.72 30.44
N GLN A 165 -16.38 24.07 31.70
CA GLN A 165 -15.75 25.19 32.39
C GLN A 165 -14.61 24.79 33.34
N LEU A 166 -14.34 23.49 33.53
CA LEU A 166 -13.34 23.02 34.49
C LEU A 166 -11.92 23.36 34.00
N GLU A 167 -11.29 24.32 34.66
CA GLU A 167 -9.95 24.83 34.33
C GLU A 167 -8.87 24.26 35.25
N LEU A 168 -9.20 24.00 36.53
CA LEU A 168 -8.21 23.61 37.55
C LEU A 168 -8.74 22.56 38.54
N ILE A 169 -7.93 21.54 38.81
CA ILE A 169 -8.08 20.66 39.98
C ILE A 169 -7.02 21.07 41.01
N GLN A 170 -7.44 21.38 42.23
CA GLN A 170 -6.51 21.75 43.30
C GLN A 170 -5.73 20.55 43.84
N ASP A 171 -4.53 20.82 44.37
CA ASP A 171 -3.67 19.85 45.02
C ASP A 171 -4.39 19.09 46.13
N GLY A 172 -4.17 17.77 46.19
CA GLY A 172 -4.82 16.86 47.13
C GLY A 172 -6.34 16.75 46.99
N ALA A 173 -6.94 17.10 45.84
CA ALA A 173 -8.38 16.94 45.59
C ALA A 173 -8.90 15.50 45.83
N PHE A 174 -8.06 14.49 45.55
CA PHE A 174 -8.39 13.08 45.75
C PHE A 174 -7.79 12.48 47.04
N SER A 175 -7.21 13.31 47.91
CA SER A 175 -6.53 12.83 49.12
C SER A 175 -7.50 12.28 50.16
N ASN A 176 -7.07 11.28 50.94
CA ASN A 176 -7.83 10.66 52.04
C ASN A 176 -9.19 10.02 51.63
N LEU A 177 -9.45 9.77 50.34
CA LEU A 177 -10.65 9.08 49.87
C LEU A 177 -10.44 7.56 49.97
N THR A 178 -10.50 7.00 51.19
CA THR A 178 -9.88 5.70 51.55
C THR A 178 -10.38 4.47 50.80
N LEU A 179 -11.53 4.55 50.12
CA LEU A 179 -12.11 3.44 49.36
C LEU A 179 -12.14 3.70 47.84
N LEU A 180 -11.59 4.82 47.37
CA LEU A 180 -11.66 5.24 45.98
C LEU A 180 -10.97 4.22 45.05
N ARG A 181 -11.67 3.78 44.01
CA ARG A 181 -11.24 2.84 42.96
C ARG A 181 -11.09 3.53 41.62
N THR A 182 -12.07 4.36 41.25
CA THR A 182 -12.14 4.98 39.92
C THR A 182 -12.16 6.51 39.98
N ILE A 183 -11.29 7.14 39.18
CA ILE A 183 -11.38 8.55 38.82
C ILE A 183 -11.69 8.64 37.34
N TYR A 184 -12.82 9.24 36.99
CA TYR A 184 -13.26 9.46 35.61
C TYR A 184 -13.46 10.95 35.35
N ILE A 185 -12.74 11.50 34.38
CA ILE A 185 -12.90 12.87 33.88
C ILE A 185 -13.08 12.76 32.37
N SER A 186 -14.15 13.34 31.84
CA SER A 186 -14.51 13.26 30.43
C SER A 186 -15.09 14.57 29.95
N ASN A 187 -14.65 15.02 28.77
CA ASN A 187 -15.13 16.24 28.11
C ASN A 187 -14.91 17.49 28.99
N ALA A 188 -13.65 17.75 29.32
CA ALA A 188 -13.19 18.93 30.07
C ALA A 188 -12.12 19.70 29.25
N PRO A 189 -12.50 20.33 28.11
CA PRO A 189 -11.55 20.90 27.16
C PRO A 189 -10.71 22.06 27.70
N LYS A 190 -11.13 22.71 28.80
CA LYS A 190 -10.37 23.76 29.49
C LYS A 190 -9.33 23.24 30.49
N LEU A 191 -9.39 21.97 30.87
CA LEU A 191 -8.45 21.36 31.81
C LEU A 191 -7.13 21.07 31.09
N THR A 192 -6.24 22.05 31.06
CA THR A 192 -5.02 22.06 30.23
C THR A 192 -3.76 21.50 30.90
N PHE A 193 -3.77 21.45 32.24
CA PHE A 193 -2.66 21.01 33.07
C PHE A 193 -3.19 20.46 34.41
N LEU A 194 -2.47 19.49 34.98
CA LEU A 194 -2.69 18.99 36.33
C LEU A 194 -1.44 19.20 37.16
N SER A 195 -1.60 19.87 38.30
CA SER A 195 -0.52 20.09 39.25
C SER A 195 0.00 18.76 39.81
N ARG A 196 1.29 18.76 40.16
CA ARG A 196 2.03 17.60 40.68
C ARG A 196 1.34 16.94 41.86
N ASP A 197 0.83 17.75 42.78
CA ASP A 197 0.27 17.30 44.05
C ASP A 197 -1.24 16.98 43.97
N VAL A 198 -1.87 16.97 42.79
CA VAL A 198 -3.29 16.60 42.62
C VAL A 198 -3.60 15.20 43.16
N PHE A 199 -2.69 14.25 42.94
CA PHE A 199 -2.80 12.87 43.43
C PHE A 199 -2.05 12.62 44.75
N ALA A 200 -1.54 13.66 45.42
CA ALA A 200 -0.89 13.51 46.72
C ALA A 200 -1.88 12.94 47.76
N GLY A 201 -1.51 11.85 48.43
CA GLY A 201 -2.38 11.21 49.44
C GLY A 201 -3.60 10.45 48.87
N ILE A 202 -3.57 10.09 47.58
CA ILE A 202 -4.57 9.21 46.95
C ILE A 202 -4.62 7.84 47.65
N SER A 203 -5.77 7.16 47.60
CA SER A 203 -5.92 5.82 48.19
C SER A 203 -5.10 4.76 47.48
N GLY A 204 -4.65 3.76 48.25
CA GLY A 204 -4.10 2.51 47.72
C GLY A 204 -5.10 1.71 46.87
N THR A 205 -6.41 1.90 47.07
CA THR A 205 -7.48 1.15 46.39
C THR A 205 -7.75 1.60 44.94
N VAL A 206 -7.04 2.59 44.42
CA VAL A 206 -7.29 3.10 43.06
C VAL A 206 -6.83 2.09 42.01
N GLU A 207 -7.75 1.71 41.13
CA GLU A 207 -7.59 0.74 40.05
C GLU A 207 -7.64 1.43 38.68
N ILE A 208 -8.47 2.46 38.51
CA ILE A 208 -8.75 3.09 37.22
C ILE A 208 -8.64 4.62 37.31
N ILE A 209 -7.85 5.22 36.42
CA ILE A 209 -7.80 6.67 36.20
C ILE A 209 -8.04 6.94 34.72
N ARG A 210 -9.10 7.66 34.37
CA ARG A 210 -9.43 8.04 33.00
C ARG A 210 -9.62 9.56 32.93
N ILE A 211 -8.87 10.24 32.08
CA ILE A 211 -8.98 11.68 31.83
C ILE A 211 -8.99 11.87 30.32
N ILE A 212 -10.18 11.79 29.72
CA ILE A 212 -10.37 11.73 28.27
C ILE A 212 -11.07 12.98 27.74
N ASN A 213 -10.94 13.25 26.44
CA ASN A 213 -11.57 14.42 25.77
C ASN A 213 -11.29 15.73 26.53
N SER A 214 -10.05 15.92 27.01
CA SER A 214 -9.68 17.03 27.89
C SER A 214 -8.54 17.86 27.27
N GLY A 215 -8.25 19.02 27.86
CA GLY A 215 -7.28 19.97 27.28
C GLY A 215 -5.80 19.63 27.55
N LEU A 216 -5.47 18.47 28.14
CA LEU A 216 -4.15 18.25 28.73
C LEU A 216 -3.03 18.36 27.71
N THR A 217 -2.05 19.22 27.97
CA THR A 217 -0.92 19.51 27.08
C THR A 217 0.34 18.69 27.37
N SER A 218 0.41 18.07 28.54
CA SER A 218 1.47 17.18 29.01
C SER A 218 0.87 16.01 29.78
N VAL A 219 1.62 14.91 29.91
CA VAL A 219 1.26 13.83 30.84
C VAL A 219 1.29 14.38 32.28
N PRO A 220 0.29 14.10 33.14
CA PRO A 220 0.31 14.50 34.55
C PRO A 220 1.44 13.79 35.33
N ASP A 221 1.89 14.35 36.45
CA ASP A 221 2.80 13.64 37.35
C ASP A 221 2.04 12.52 38.08
N LEU A 222 2.43 11.28 37.81
CA LEU A 222 1.84 10.06 38.36
C LEU A 222 2.72 9.42 39.45
N SER A 223 3.79 10.08 39.90
CA SER A 223 4.74 9.57 40.89
C SER A 223 4.15 9.38 42.29
N HIS A 224 3.00 10.02 42.58
CA HIS A 224 2.25 9.87 43.83
C HIS A 224 1.28 8.68 43.84
N LEU A 225 1.14 7.93 42.73
CA LEU A 225 0.30 6.73 42.68
C LEU A 225 0.86 5.58 43.55
N PRO A 226 0.02 4.65 44.05
CA PRO A 226 0.44 3.60 44.97
C PRO A 226 1.53 2.68 44.36
N PRO A 227 2.76 2.63 44.91
CA PRO A 227 3.88 1.95 44.24
C PRO A 227 3.83 0.41 44.34
N TYR A 228 2.92 -0.15 45.14
CA TYR A 228 2.77 -1.59 45.34
C TYR A 228 1.65 -2.21 44.51
N ASN A 229 0.63 -1.41 44.15
CA ASN A 229 -0.54 -1.90 43.43
C ASN A 229 -0.37 -1.67 41.93
N ILE A 230 -0.83 -2.63 41.13
CA ILE A 230 -0.87 -2.52 39.67
C ILE A 230 -2.25 -1.99 39.32
N LEU A 231 -2.34 -0.75 38.83
CA LEU A 231 -3.60 -0.16 38.40
C LEU A 231 -4.13 -0.95 37.19
N GLN A 232 -5.43 -1.20 37.12
CA GLN A 232 -6.05 -1.84 35.96
C GLN A 232 -5.89 -1.00 34.69
N MET A 233 -6.05 0.32 34.78
CA MET A 233 -6.00 1.20 33.61
C MET A 233 -5.67 2.66 33.96
N ILE A 234 -4.80 3.25 33.16
CA ILE A 234 -4.62 4.70 33.06
C ILE A 234 -4.95 5.10 31.61
N ASP A 235 -5.95 5.95 31.41
CA ASP A 235 -6.42 6.37 30.08
C ASP A 235 -6.38 7.90 29.95
N LEU A 236 -5.61 8.38 28.98
CA LEU A 236 -5.43 9.79 28.62
C LEU A 236 -5.79 10.02 27.13
N ASP A 237 -6.68 9.20 26.57
CA ASP A 237 -7.14 9.29 25.18
C ASP A 237 -7.76 10.67 24.84
N ASN A 238 -7.50 11.13 23.62
CA ASN A 238 -8.05 12.36 23.05
C ASN A 238 -7.80 13.60 23.93
N ASN A 239 -6.52 13.82 24.28
CA ASN A 239 -6.01 15.05 24.87
C ASN A 239 -5.08 15.79 23.87
N GLN A 240 -4.40 16.84 24.31
CA GLN A 240 -3.50 17.68 23.49
C GLN A 240 -2.03 17.46 23.86
N ILE A 241 -1.66 16.26 24.32
CA ILE A 241 -0.31 15.96 24.80
C ILE A 241 0.64 15.96 23.60
N THR A 242 1.71 16.76 23.66
CA THR A 242 2.60 17.04 22.50
C THR A 242 3.93 16.29 22.51
N ARG A 243 4.41 15.90 23.69
CA ARG A 243 5.71 15.24 23.92
C ARG A 243 5.62 14.34 25.17
N ILE A 244 6.48 13.32 25.23
CA ILE A 244 6.75 12.57 26.46
C ILE A 244 8.23 12.74 26.80
N ASP A 245 8.51 13.38 27.94
CA ASP A 245 9.87 13.75 28.37
C ASP A 245 10.61 12.61 29.08
N THR A 246 11.95 12.70 29.13
CA THR A 246 12.85 11.75 29.80
C THR A 246 12.40 11.43 31.24
N LYS A 247 12.13 10.14 31.51
CA LYS A 247 11.73 9.62 32.84
C LYS A 247 10.46 10.28 33.43
N SER A 248 9.63 10.94 32.62
CA SER A 248 8.39 11.58 33.07
C SER A 248 7.33 10.57 33.54
N ILE A 249 7.38 9.33 33.04
CA ILE A 249 6.35 8.32 33.30
C ILE A 249 6.92 7.18 34.16
N LYS A 250 6.43 7.12 35.41
CA LYS A 250 6.77 6.07 36.38
C LYS A 250 5.51 5.50 37.04
N VAL A 251 4.91 4.49 36.41
CA VAL A 251 3.66 3.86 36.85
C VAL A 251 3.72 2.33 36.85
N LYS A 252 2.82 1.70 37.61
CA LYS A 252 2.55 0.26 37.53
C LYS A 252 1.09 0.07 37.10
N THR A 253 0.86 -0.37 35.86
CA THR A 253 -0.50 -0.57 35.34
C THR A 253 -0.59 -1.69 34.31
N ALA A 254 -1.74 -2.35 34.22
CA ALA A 254 -2.02 -3.31 33.17
C ALA A 254 -2.27 -2.63 31.81
N GLN A 255 -2.80 -1.41 31.77
CA GLN A 255 -3.07 -0.69 30.51
C GLN A 255 -2.78 0.80 30.65
N PHE A 256 -1.98 1.34 29.73
CA PHE A 256 -1.73 2.78 29.62
C PHE A 256 -2.03 3.26 28.20
N ILE A 257 -3.02 4.16 28.09
CA ILE A 257 -3.55 4.64 26.82
C ILE A 257 -3.24 6.13 26.68
N LEU A 258 -2.50 6.46 25.62
CA LEU A 258 -2.10 7.80 25.18
C LEU A 258 -2.56 8.05 23.72
N ALA A 259 -3.66 7.41 23.33
CA ALA A 259 -4.17 7.44 21.96
C ALA A 259 -4.82 8.79 21.60
N ASN A 260 -4.99 9.06 20.31
CA ASN A 260 -5.62 10.27 19.76
C ASN A 260 -5.08 11.60 20.32
N ASN A 261 -3.80 11.65 20.68
CA ASN A 261 -3.13 12.85 21.16
C ASN A 261 -2.34 13.54 20.03
N ASP A 262 -1.70 14.65 20.37
CA ASP A 262 -0.87 15.45 19.48
C ASP A 262 0.64 15.11 19.58
N ILE A 263 0.97 13.90 20.05
CA ILE A 263 2.35 13.53 20.39
C ILE A 263 3.20 13.53 19.13
N SER A 264 4.29 14.29 19.18
CA SER A 264 5.22 14.50 18.07
C SER A 264 6.55 13.75 18.25
N TYR A 265 6.97 13.55 19.51
CA TYR A 265 8.25 12.93 19.88
C TYR A 265 8.19 12.27 21.26
N VAL A 266 9.02 11.25 21.47
CA VAL A 266 9.21 10.54 22.74
C VAL A 266 10.71 10.49 23.06
N ASP A 267 11.10 11.04 24.21
CA ASP A 267 12.48 11.14 24.68
C ASP A 267 13.09 9.81 25.15
N ASP A 268 14.39 9.83 25.46
CA ASP A 268 15.10 8.71 26.03
C ASP A 268 14.48 8.25 27.37
N SER A 269 14.36 6.94 27.57
CA SER A 269 13.94 6.38 28.86
C SER A 269 12.67 7.03 29.45
N ALA A 270 11.74 7.47 28.60
CA ALA A 270 10.48 8.11 28.96
C ALA A 270 9.68 7.30 30.01
N PHE A 271 9.71 5.98 29.89
CA PHE A 271 8.99 5.01 30.72
C PHE A 271 9.87 4.29 31.75
N PHE A 272 11.05 4.83 32.10
CA PHE A 272 12.03 4.14 32.95
C PHE A 272 11.49 3.77 34.35
N GLY A 273 11.54 2.49 34.68
CA GLY A 273 11.04 1.95 35.94
C GLY A 273 9.51 1.81 36.00
N SER A 274 8.80 2.05 34.89
CA SER A 274 7.38 1.72 34.75
C SER A 274 7.19 0.23 34.47
N LYS A 275 6.15 -0.37 35.07
CA LYS A 275 5.64 -1.70 34.74
C LYS A 275 4.29 -1.54 34.03
N ILE A 276 4.29 -1.64 32.70
CA ILE A 276 3.12 -1.37 31.86
C ILE A 276 2.92 -2.58 30.95
N ALA A 277 1.85 -3.35 31.13
CA ALA A 277 1.62 -4.53 30.29
C ALA A 277 1.17 -4.14 28.88
N LYS A 278 0.12 -3.29 28.73
CA LYS A 278 -0.34 -2.77 27.45
C LYS A 278 -0.06 -1.27 27.34
N LEU A 279 0.62 -0.84 26.27
CA LEU A 279 0.87 0.57 25.96
C LEU A 279 0.32 0.91 24.57
N SER A 280 -0.53 1.94 24.49
CA SER A 280 -1.05 2.44 23.21
C SER A 280 -0.70 3.93 23.00
N LEU A 281 -0.01 4.21 21.91
CA LEU A 281 0.26 5.54 21.34
C LEU A 281 -0.49 5.71 20.00
N LYS A 282 -1.58 4.96 19.81
CA LYS A 282 -2.36 4.90 18.56
C LYS A 282 -2.90 6.27 18.14
N ASP A 283 -3.05 6.49 16.83
CA ASP A 283 -3.66 7.69 16.23
C ASP A 283 -2.91 9.03 16.54
N ASN A 284 -1.71 8.99 17.12
CA ASN A 284 -0.79 10.13 17.22
C ASN A 284 -0.15 10.43 15.85
N ARG A 285 -0.90 11.06 14.95
CA ARG A 285 -0.51 11.28 13.54
C ARG A 285 0.72 12.18 13.33
N LYS A 286 1.13 12.95 14.36
CA LYS A 286 2.33 13.80 14.35
C LYS A 286 3.60 13.05 14.78
N LEU A 287 3.46 11.86 15.38
CA LEU A 287 4.58 11.06 15.87
C LEU A 287 5.34 10.46 14.69
N SER A 288 6.48 11.06 14.38
CA SER A 288 7.32 10.72 13.21
C SER A 288 8.62 10.02 13.59
N GLU A 289 9.19 10.39 14.73
CA GLU A 289 10.41 9.80 15.27
C GLU A 289 10.29 9.62 16.80
N MET A 290 11.05 8.66 17.33
CA MET A 290 11.20 8.41 18.76
C MET A 290 12.68 8.20 19.05
N HIS A 291 13.15 8.55 20.26
CA HIS A 291 14.52 8.27 20.64
C HIS A 291 14.80 6.74 20.60
N PRO A 292 15.98 6.27 20.12
CA PRO A 292 16.28 4.83 20.02
C PRO A 292 16.16 4.04 21.34
N ASN A 293 16.29 4.76 22.47
CA ASN A 293 16.16 4.25 23.83
C ASN A 293 14.85 4.69 24.53
N ALA A 294 13.80 5.08 23.79
CA ALA A 294 12.55 5.59 24.38
C ALA A 294 11.90 4.63 25.40
N PHE A 295 11.89 3.33 25.09
CA PHE A 295 11.37 2.27 25.98
C PHE A 295 12.47 1.66 26.88
N HIS A 296 13.67 2.23 26.95
CA HIS A 296 14.72 1.69 27.81
C HIS A 296 14.34 1.81 29.30
N GLY A 297 14.30 0.66 29.98
CA GLY A 297 13.94 0.54 31.40
C GLY A 297 12.44 0.34 31.66
N ILE A 298 11.61 0.11 30.63
CA ILE A 298 10.25 -0.42 30.82
C ILE A 298 10.30 -1.89 31.27
N ILE A 299 9.35 -2.30 32.11
CA ILE A 299 9.29 -3.64 32.72
C ILE A 299 7.98 -4.32 32.32
N ASP A 300 8.05 -5.60 31.95
CA ASP A 300 6.91 -6.49 31.63
C ASP A 300 5.90 -5.93 30.61
N ILE A 301 6.37 -5.22 29.58
CA ILE A 301 5.52 -4.83 28.44
C ILE A 301 5.20 -6.04 27.56
N THR A 302 3.92 -6.31 27.36
CA THR A 302 3.40 -7.45 26.59
C THR A 302 2.71 -7.01 25.30
N GLU A 303 2.02 -5.87 25.28
CA GLU A 303 1.38 -5.34 24.07
C GLU A 303 1.77 -3.88 23.82
N LEU A 304 2.16 -3.57 22.57
CA LEU A 304 2.49 -2.21 22.13
C LEU A 304 1.72 -1.87 20.85
N ASP A 305 0.97 -0.77 20.89
CA ASP A 305 0.24 -0.23 19.74
C ASP A 305 0.73 1.16 19.35
N LEU A 306 1.24 1.25 18.12
CA LEU A 306 1.75 2.44 17.44
C LEU A 306 1.00 2.70 16.12
N SER A 307 -0.21 2.12 15.96
CA SER A 307 -0.98 2.21 14.72
C SER A 307 -1.47 3.64 14.43
N SER A 308 -1.68 3.95 13.15
CA SER A 308 -2.06 5.29 12.67
C SER A 308 -1.07 6.43 13.05
N THR A 309 0.22 6.12 13.20
CA THR A 309 1.28 7.10 13.42
C THR A 309 2.00 7.45 12.11
N ALA A 310 2.96 8.39 12.16
CA ALA A 310 3.80 8.78 11.02
C ALA A 310 5.25 8.25 11.18
N LEU A 311 5.46 7.21 11.99
CA LEU A 311 6.78 6.68 12.33
C LEU A 311 7.58 6.25 11.10
N VAL A 312 8.85 6.63 11.03
CA VAL A 312 9.79 6.22 9.97
C VAL A 312 10.53 4.91 10.34
N GLY A 313 10.79 4.69 11.63
CA GLY A 313 11.44 3.51 12.19
C GLY A 313 11.02 3.26 13.65
N LEU A 314 11.34 2.07 14.18
CA LEU A 314 11.09 1.70 15.57
C LEU A 314 12.39 1.74 16.41
N PRO A 315 12.30 2.03 17.72
CA PRO A 315 13.44 2.03 18.63
C PRO A 315 14.03 0.63 18.81
N SER A 316 15.33 0.57 19.11
CA SER A 316 16.08 -0.68 19.24
C SER A 316 16.06 -1.30 20.64
N ALA A 317 15.77 -0.50 21.68
CA ALA A 317 15.81 -0.94 23.08
C ALA A 317 14.42 -0.94 23.74
N GLY A 318 14.21 -1.83 24.71
CA GLY A 318 12.98 -1.93 25.50
C GLY A 318 11.87 -2.84 24.95
N LEU A 319 12.00 -3.33 23.70
CA LEU A 319 10.97 -4.14 23.03
C LEU A 319 11.09 -5.67 23.26
N GLN A 320 11.90 -6.09 24.23
CA GLN A 320 12.32 -7.50 24.37
C GLN A 320 11.20 -8.43 24.84
N THR A 321 10.36 -7.96 25.76
CA THR A 321 9.29 -8.76 26.42
C THR A 321 7.97 -8.77 25.67
N ILE A 322 7.83 -7.93 24.62
CA ILE A 322 6.58 -7.75 23.89
C ILE A 322 6.15 -9.05 23.23
N GLU A 323 4.88 -9.41 23.40
CA GLU A 323 4.21 -10.57 22.81
C GLU A 323 3.35 -10.19 21.61
N ALA A 324 2.73 -9.00 21.62
CA ALA A 324 1.95 -8.48 20.50
C ALA A 324 2.33 -7.04 20.11
N LEU A 325 2.59 -6.82 18.82
CA LEU A 325 2.95 -5.53 18.25
C LEU A 325 1.92 -5.09 17.20
N TYR A 326 1.37 -3.89 17.35
CA TYR A 326 0.39 -3.31 16.43
C TYR A 326 0.96 -2.03 15.80
N ILE A 327 1.11 -2.05 14.47
CA ILE A 327 1.59 -0.93 13.64
C ILE A 327 0.81 -0.92 12.33
N GLN A 328 -0.50 -0.77 12.43
CA GLN A 328 -1.41 -0.67 11.28
C GLN A 328 -1.47 0.78 10.77
N ASN A 329 -1.86 0.99 9.51
CA ASN A 329 -2.02 2.31 8.86
C ASN A 329 -0.81 3.28 8.99
N THR A 330 0.40 2.76 9.19
CA THR A 330 1.65 3.51 9.41
C THR A 330 2.54 3.40 8.18
N HIS A 331 2.08 4.00 7.07
CA HIS A 331 2.68 3.80 5.74
C HIS A 331 4.10 4.37 5.59
N THR A 332 4.50 5.28 6.48
CA THR A 332 5.83 5.88 6.58
C THR A 332 6.91 4.92 7.09
N LEU A 333 6.53 3.82 7.76
CA LEU A 333 7.48 2.93 8.40
C LEU A 333 8.31 2.18 7.34
N LYS A 334 9.60 2.49 7.28
CA LYS A 334 10.52 1.92 6.29
C LYS A 334 10.97 0.52 6.69
N THR A 335 11.57 0.44 7.88
CA THR A 335 12.31 -0.73 8.35
C THR A 335 11.89 -1.09 9.77
N ILE A 336 11.81 -2.39 10.05
CA ILE A 336 11.73 -2.90 11.42
C ILE A 336 13.13 -3.27 11.93
N PRO A 337 13.42 -3.11 13.23
CA PRO A 337 14.70 -3.46 13.83
C PRO A 337 14.90 -4.97 13.81
N SER A 338 16.15 -5.41 14.00
CA SER A 338 16.56 -6.82 14.04
C SER A 338 15.55 -7.69 14.80
N ILE A 339 15.09 -8.79 14.20
CA ILE A 339 14.08 -9.65 14.83
C ILE A 339 14.57 -10.22 16.18
N TYR A 340 15.89 -10.26 16.40
CA TYR A 340 16.54 -10.67 17.64
C TYR A 340 16.36 -9.70 18.81
N ASN A 341 15.86 -8.48 18.56
CA ASN A 341 15.49 -7.53 19.62
C ASN A 341 14.14 -7.88 20.26
N PHE A 342 13.32 -8.69 19.60
CA PHE A 342 12.04 -9.20 20.08
C PHE A 342 12.20 -10.64 20.58
N ARG A 343 12.29 -10.86 21.90
CA ARG A 343 12.53 -12.21 22.46
C ARG A 343 11.24 -13.02 22.58
N ASN A 344 10.16 -12.38 22.99
CA ASN A 344 8.89 -13.03 23.35
C ASN A 344 7.77 -12.81 22.32
N LEU A 345 8.06 -12.17 21.18
CA LEU A 345 7.02 -11.76 20.22
C LEU A 345 6.34 -12.98 19.60
N GLN A 346 5.01 -12.97 19.66
CA GLN A 346 4.12 -14.02 19.14
C GLN A 346 3.29 -13.51 17.97
N ARG A 347 2.82 -12.25 18.02
CA ARG A 347 1.91 -11.66 17.03
C ARG A 347 2.37 -10.27 16.57
N ALA A 348 2.37 -10.02 15.27
CA ALA A 348 2.72 -8.74 14.67
C ALA A 348 1.67 -8.32 13.63
N TYR A 349 0.99 -7.20 13.88
CA TYR A 349 0.00 -6.62 12.98
C TYR A 349 0.57 -5.34 12.36
N LEU A 350 1.24 -5.49 11.22
CA LEU A 350 2.02 -4.45 10.54
C LEU A 350 1.23 -3.83 9.38
N THR A 351 1.77 -2.76 8.79
CA THR A 351 1.16 -2.09 7.62
C THR A 351 1.61 -2.73 6.31
N HIS A 352 2.88 -3.11 6.20
CA HIS A 352 3.50 -3.60 4.96
C HIS A 352 3.82 -5.09 5.05
N SER A 353 3.42 -5.86 4.03
CA SER A 353 3.63 -7.33 4.04
C SER A 353 5.11 -7.72 3.98
N PHE A 354 5.98 -6.89 3.38
CA PHE A 354 7.41 -7.17 3.31
C PHE A 354 8.12 -7.09 4.68
N HIS A 355 7.56 -6.40 5.67
CA HIS A 355 8.09 -6.45 7.05
C HIS A 355 7.94 -7.86 7.66
N CYS A 356 6.89 -8.61 7.30
CA CYS A 356 6.72 -9.99 7.76
C CYS A 356 7.77 -10.97 7.20
N CYS A 357 8.46 -10.61 6.10
CA CYS A 357 9.53 -11.42 5.53
C CYS A 357 10.74 -11.54 6.48
N ALA A 358 10.98 -10.57 7.35
CA ALA A 358 12.09 -10.60 8.31
C ALA A 358 12.00 -11.77 9.30
N PHE A 359 10.79 -12.11 9.77
CA PHE A 359 10.57 -13.24 10.67
C PHE A 359 10.74 -14.60 9.96
N GLN A 360 10.42 -14.64 8.66
CA GLN A 360 10.60 -15.82 7.81
C GLN A 360 12.09 -16.04 7.48
N PHE A 361 12.81 -14.97 7.10
CA PHE A 361 14.21 -15.01 6.65
C PHE A 361 15.19 -14.17 7.53
N PRO A 362 15.38 -14.49 8.82
CA PRO A 362 16.25 -13.68 9.72
C PRO A 362 17.68 -13.50 9.23
N SER A 363 18.23 -14.51 8.54
CA SER A 363 19.60 -14.51 8.01
C SER A 363 19.85 -13.51 6.89
N ARG A 364 18.79 -13.06 6.19
CA ARG A 364 18.86 -12.01 5.14
C ARG A 364 18.37 -10.65 5.64
N HIS A 365 17.58 -10.62 6.72
CA HIS A 365 17.13 -9.36 7.33
C HIS A 365 18.24 -8.66 8.11
N ASP A 366 19.01 -9.43 8.88
CA ASP A 366 20.15 -8.93 9.64
C ASP A 366 21.26 -10.01 9.69
N PRO A 367 22.09 -10.10 8.63
CA PRO A 367 23.12 -11.14 8.52
C PRO A 367 24.15 -11.08 9.64
N GLU A 368 24.52 -9.88 10.10
CA GLU A 368 25.51 -9.70 11.16
C GLU A 368 24.98 -10.19 12.52
N ARG A 369 23.76 -9.77 12.89
CA ARG A 369 23.13 -10.21 14.15
C ARG A 369 22.75 -11.67 14.12
N HIS A 370 22.32 -12.18 12.96
CA HIS A 370 22.11 -13.61 12.75
C HIS A 370 23.41 -14.39 12.99
N ALA A 371 24.53 -13.99 12.36
CA ALA A 371 25.82 -14.63 12.55
C ALA A 371 26.37 -14.50 13.98
N GLN A 372 26.07 -13.42 14.70
CA GLN A 372 26.35 -13.31 16.15
C GLN A 372 25.53 -14.34 16.93
N ARG A 373 24.22 -14.43 16.66
CA ARG A 373 23.30 -15.34 17.35
C ARG A 373 23.64 -16.81 17.12
N ILE A 374 24.03 -17.20 15.90
CA ILE A 374 24.48 -18.56 15.61
C ILE A 374 25.76 -18.88 16.41
N ARG A 375 26.75 -17.97 16.45
CA ARG A 375 27.97 -18.14 17.27
C ARG A 375 27.69 -18.22 18.78
N GLU A 376 26.67 -17.52 19.29
CA GLU A 376 26.21 -17.70 20.67
C GLU A 376 25.68 -19.12 20.89
N ILE A 377 24.81 -19.61 19.99
CA ILE A 377 24.20 -20.95 20.08
C ILE A 377 25.27 -22.06 19.98
N GLU A 378 26.26 -21.90 19.09
CA GLU A 378 27.39 -22.83 18.94
C GLU A 378 28.22 -22.94 20.23
N LYS A 379 28.59 -21.80 20.85
CA LYS A 379 29.28 -21.79 22.15
C LYS A 379 28.46 -22.47 23.26
N TRP A 380 27.14 -22.24 23.30
CA TRP A 380 26.26 -22.90 24.25
C TRP A 380 26.16 -24.42 24.00
N ARG A 381 26.14 -24.86 22.74
CA ARG A 381 26.20 -26.26 22.33
C ARG A 381 27.51 -26.94 22.74
N GLU A 382 28.64 -26.26 22.61
CA GLU A 382 29.95 -26.73 23.10
C GLU A 382 29.96 -26.90 24.62
N LEU A 383 29.56 -25.87 25.37
CA LEU A 383 29.45 -25.92 26.84
C LEU A 383 28.55 -27.07 27.30
N CYS A 384 27.40 -27.25 26.64
CA CYS A 384 26.50 -28.36 26.92
C CYS A 384 27.13 -29.73 26.72
N ASN A 385 27.88 -29.90 25.62
CA ASN A 385 28.56 -31.15 25.32
C ASN A 385 29.66 -31.44 26.35
N ILE A 386 30.38 -30.42 26.83
CA ILE A 386 31.34 -30.55 27.94
C ILE A 386 30.65 -31.02 29.22
N GLU A 387 29.56 -30.38 29.66
CA GLU A 387 28.80 -30.83 30.85
C GLU A 387 28.25 -32.26 30.69
N ARG A 388 27.82 -32.62 29.47
CA ARG A 388 27.29 -33.95 29.17
C ARG A 388 28.39 -35.01 29.22
N LEU A 389 29.61 -34.68 28.79
CA LEU A 389 30.78 -35.55 28.91
C LEU A 389 31.23 -35.68 30.37
N ALA A 390 31.24 -34.60 31.14
CA ALA A 390 31.54 -34.62 32.58
C ALA A 390 30.58 -35.54 33.35
N ARG A 391 29.26 -35.33 33.22
CA ARG A 391 28.23 -36.20 33.83
C ARG A 391 28.29 -37.66 33.39
N LYS A 392 28.82 -37.94 32.18
CA LYS A 392 29.06 -39.30 31.69
C LYS A 392 30.29 -39.94 32.35
N SER A 393 31.33 -39.14 32.59
CA SER A 393 32.54 -39.55 33.32
C SER A 393 32.21 -39.90 34.79
N GLU A 394 31.48 -39.04 35.50
CA GLU A 394 31.05 -39.29 36.89
C GLU A 394 30.18 -40.55 37.03
N ARG A 395 29.30 -40.82 36.04
CA ARG A 395 28.52 -42.05 36.02
C ARG A 395 29.36 -43.31 35.78
N THR A 396 30.51 -43.21 35.11
CA THR A 396 31.40 -44.36 34.89
C THR A 396 32.36 -44.59 36.05
N THR A 397 32.67 -43.58 36.87
CA THR A 397 33.43 -43.78 38.12
C THR A 397 32.56 -44.36 39.23
N ASN A 398 31.31 -43.90 39.38
CA ASN A 398 30.43 -44.32 40.47
C ASN A 398 29.91 -45.77 40.37
N ASP A 399 30.09 -46.43 39.21
CA ASP A 399 29.71 -47.83 38.99
C ASP A 399 30.84 -48.83 39.37
N SER A 400 31.91 -48.34 40.01
CA SER A 400 33.11 -49.14 40.33
C SER A 400 33.56 -49.13 41.79
N SER A 401 32.88 -48.39 42.69
CA SER A 401 33.18 -48.41 44.13
C SER A 401 31.91 -48.23 44.98
N GLY A 402 31.31 -49.34 45.40
CA GLY A 402 30.31 -49.31 46.45
C GLY A 402 30.97 -49.39 47.83
N GLU A 403 31.10 -48.28 48.55
CA GLU A 403 31.03 -48.23 50.03
C GLU A 403 30.96 -46.79 50.60
N GLY A 404 29.93 -46.52 51.40
CA GLY A 404 30.01 -45.77 52.67
C GLY A 404 30.50 -44.31 52.75
N ARG A 405 29.52 -43.42 53.01
CA ARG A 405 29.56 -42.20 53.88
C ARG A 405 30.22 -40.91 53.38
N GLY A 406 29.61 -39.79 53.80
CA GLY A 406 30.32 -38.55 54.17
C GLY A 406 30.05 -37.35 53.26
N TRP A 407 29.34 -36.35 53.79
CA TRP A 407 29.39 -34.99 53.24
C TRP A 407 30.68 -34.32 53.71
N GLN A 408 31.55 -33.90 52.80
CA GLN A 408 32.58 -32.88 53.02
C GLN A 408 33.15 -32.43 51.67
N GLU A 409 32.64 -31.31 51.14
CA GLU A 409 33.31 -30.57 50.07
C GLU A 409 34.40 -29.69 50.70
N GLU A 410 35.65 -30.17 50.70
CA GLU A 410 36.83 -29.32 50.82
C GLU A 410 37.42 -29.14 49.42
N MET A 411 37.60 -27.89 48.99
CA MET A 411 38.42 -27.60 47.80
C MET A 411 39.90 -27.83 48.13
N PRO A 412 40.67 -28.52 47.28
CA PRO A 412 42.12 -28.46 47.29
C PRO A 412 42.61 -27.38 46.30
N GLU A 413 43.19 -26.30 46.83
CA GLU A 413 44.29 -25.66 46.13
C GLU A 413 45.50 -26.61 46.13
N ASP A 414 46.22 -26.73 45.01
CA ASP A 414 47.59 -26.16 44.86
C ASP A 414 48.31 -26.78 43.63
N PHE A 415 49.42 -26.14 43.23
CA PHE A 415 50.37 -26.42 42.15
C PHE A 415 49.93 -26.08 40.71
N GLY A 416 50.61 -25.18 39.99
CA GLY A 416 51.73 -24.33 40.41
C GLY A 416 52.58 -23.84 39.23
N THR A 417 52.71 -22.51 39.13
CA THR A 417 53.81 -21.75 38.48
C THR A 417 54.36 -22.21 37.12
N PHE A 418 54.07 -21.41 36.09
CA PHE A 418 55.05 -21.10 35.04
C PHE A 418 55.51 -19.65 35.22
N ASP A 419 56.81 -19.40 35.14
CA ASP A 419 57.44 -18.17 35.64
C ASP A 419 57.14 -16.89 34.83
N THR A 420 57.12 -15.76 35.54
CA THR A 420 57.48 -14.45 34.99
C THR A 420 58.32 -13.66 36.00
N ASP A 421 59.58 -13.38 35.61
CA ASP A 421 60.49 -12.37 36.18
C ASP A 421 60.79 -11.41 35.02
N SER A 422 60.85 -10.07 35.09
CA SER A 422 60.44 -9.05 36.08
C SER A 422 60.30 -7.70 35.29
N LEU A 423 60.08 -6.47 35.79
CA LEU A 423 60.11 -5.85 37.12
C LEU A 423 59.33 -4.50 37.08
N SER A 424 58.74 -4.08 38.22
CA SER A 424 58.42 -2.67 38.62
C SER A 424 57.54 -1.73 37.76
N GLY A 425 56.56 -1.07 38.41
CA GLY A 425 56.23 0.34 38.10
C GLY A 425 54.74 0.74 37.94
N GLU A 426 54.05 0.99 39.05
CA GLU A 426 52.96 1.98 39.27
C GLU A 426 51.68 2.05 38.38
N THR A 427 50.53 2.20 39.07
CA THR A 427 49.22 2.77 38.66
C THR A 427 48.32 2.06 37.62
N ALA A 428 47.25 1.41 38.08
CA ALA A 428 45.82 1.86 37.96
C ALA A 428 44.81 0.70 38.25
N PRO A 429 43.59 0.96 38.79
CA PRO A 429 42.72 -0.10 39.31
C PRO A 429 41.45 -0.45 38.50
N SER A 430 41.05 -1.72 38.63
CA SER A 430 39.69 -2.30 38.65
C SER A 430 38.60 -1.85 37.66
N LEU A 431 37.97 -2.84 36.99
CA LEU A 431 36.55 -2.76 36.63
C LEU A 431 35.80 -4.06 36.98
N TYR A 432 35.10 -4.04 38.11
CA TYR A 432 34.06 -5.01 38.49
C TYR A 432 32.72 -4.31 38.25
N ALA A 433 31.83 -4.85 37.39
CA ALA A 433 30.43 -4.40 37.30
C ALA A 433 29.53 -5.43 36.59
N SER A 434 28.41 -5.79 37.25
CA SER A 434 27.27 -6.58 36.77
C SER A 434 27.49 -8.09 36.44
N PHE A 435 26.84 -9.09 37.08
CA PHE A 435 25.77 -9.15 38.10
C PHE A 435 24.43 -8.45 37.69
N ASP A 436 23.21 -8.93 37.96
CA ASP A 436 22.72 -10.02 38.82
C ASP A 436 21.28 -10.45 38.40
N TYR A 437 20.68 -11.40 39.15
CA TYR A 437 19.28 -11.83 39.23
C TYR A 437 18.75 -12.96 38.32
N MET A 438 18.92 -14.19 38.81
CA MET A 438 17.89 -15.25 38.76
C MET A 438 17.71 -15.87 40.17
N ALA A 439 16.50 -15.79 40.72
CA ALA A 439 15.99 -16.58 41.86
C ALA A 439 14.44 -16.48 41.79
N ASP A 440 13.74 -17.54 41.37
CA ASP A 440 13.30 -18.71 42.16
C ASP A 440 12.03 -18.48 42.99
N THR A 441 10.94 -19.19 42.64
CA THR A 441 10.11 -19.92 43.61
C THR A 441 9.15 -20.88 42.88
N THR A 442 9.17 -22.15 43.27
CA THR A 442 8.30 -23.21 42.76
C THR A 442 6.96 -23.30 43.51
N ILE A 443 5.82 -23.37 42.81
CA ILE A 443 4.59 -24.04 43.31
C ILE A 443 3.94 -24.82 42.15
N ASN A 444 3.58 -26.09 42.41
CA ASN A 444 2.88 -26.99 41.48
C ASN A 444 1.40 -26.59 41.27
N LEU A 445 0.85 -26.80 40.06
CA LEU A 445 0.01 -27.97 39.68
C LEU A 445 -0.75 -27.71 38.35
N GLY A 446 -0.74 -28.67 37.42
CA GLY A 446 -1.66 -28.70 36.27
C GLY A 446 -1.02 -28.97 34.90
N GLN A 447 -1.22 -30.17 34.34
CA GLN A 447 -0.94 -30.46 32.93
C GLN A 447 -1.99 -29.81 32.03
N PHE A 448 -1.60 -29.26 30.88
CA PHE A 448 -2.41 -29.30 29.65
C PHE A 448 -1.56 -29.09 28.38
N HIS A 449 -1.99 -29.74 27.29
CA HIS A 449 -1.51 -29.70 25.88
C HIS A 449 -0.64 -30.87 25.36
N GLU A 450 -1.35 -31.95 25.02
CA GLU A 450 -1.42 -32.59 23.69
C GLU A 450 -0.13 -32.72 22.82
N GLN A 451 0.25 -33.95 22.51
CA GLN A 451 1.32 -34.26 21.56
C GLN A 451 0.87 -34.00 20.10
N ILE A 452 1.43 -32.96 19.48
CA ILE A 452 1.33 -32.78 18.02
C ILE A 452 2.32 -33.72 17.32
N THR A 453 1.81 -34.52 16.39
CA THR A 453 2.62 -35.41 15.53
C THR A 453 3.55 -34.59 14.62
N LEU A 454 4.86 -34.79 14.74
CA LEU A 454 5.85 -34.13 13.90
C LEU A 454 5.85 -34.73 12.48
N ASN A 455 5.83 -33.85 11.48
CA ASN A 455 6.08 -34.20 10.08
C ASN A 455 7.61 -34.30 9.88
N PRO A 456 8.15 -35.33 9.20
CA PRO A 456 9.59 -35.67 9.30
C PRO A 456 10.56 -34.81 8.44
N ASP A 457 10.07 -33.79 7.72
CA ASP A 457 10.87 -33.04 6.72
C ASP A 457 11.40 -31.66 7.19
N ASP A 458 11.13 -31.25 8.44
CA ASP A 458 11.79 -30.08 9.06
C ASP A 458 12.90 -30.56 10.03
N GLU A 459 14.17 -30.30 9.71
CA GLU A 459 15.33 -30.55 10.59
C GLU A 459 15.38 -29.58 11.79
N GLN A 460 14.34 -29.59 12.63
CA GLN A 460 14.38 -28.98 13.96
C GLN A 460 15.19 -29.87 14.91
N SER A 461 16.52 -29.72 14.88
CA SER A 461 17.41 -30.26 15.90
C SER A 461 17.22 -29.53 17.24
N ALA A 462 16.12 -29.82 17.92
CA ALA A 462 15.85 -29.45 19.31
C ALA A 462 16.79 -30.24 20.23
N GLU A 463 18.06 -29.82 20.26
CA GLU A 463 19.11 -30.48 21.02
C GLU A 463 18.92 -30.20 22.51
N TYR A 464 18.58 -31.25 23.26
CA TYR A 464 18.19 -31.15 24.66
C TYR A 464 19.41 -30.90 25.56
N CYS A 465 19.57 -29.65 26.01
CA CYS A 465 20.53 -29.29 27.05
C CYS A 465 19.83 -28.98 28.38
N GLY A 466 19.61 -30.02 29.19
CA GLY A 466 18.84 -29.89 30.44
C GLY A 466 17.44 -29.32 30.18
N ASN A 467 17.09 -28.22 30.85
CA ASN A 467 15.80 -27.54 30.69
C ASN A 467 15.74 -26.51 29.54
N PHE A 468 16.83 -26.28 28.81
CA PHE A 468 16.84 -25.30 27.72
C PHE A 468 16.39 -25.91 26.39
N THR A 469 15.35 -25.31 25.79
CA THR A 469 14.92 -25.61 24.42
C THR A 469 15.19 -24.41 23.51
N PHE A 470 15.97 -24.61 22.45
CA PHE A 470 16.17 -23.59 21.40
C PHE A 470 14.96 -23.54 20.44
N ARG A 471 13.77 -23.19 20.96
CA ARG A 471 12.61 -22.91 20.10
C ARG A 471 12.74 -21.50 19.51
N LYS A 472 12.81 -21.42 18.18
CA LYS A 472 12.52 -20.17 17.45
C LYS A 472 11.02 -19.86 17.68
N PRO A 473 10.64 -18.69 18.24
CA PRO A 473 9.24 -18.31 18.31
C PRO A 473 8.65 -18.22 16.90
N SER A 474 7.56 -18.93 16.65
CA SER A 474 6.79 -18.80 15.40
C SER A 474 5.93 -17.54 15.50
N VAL A 475 6.44 -16.42 14.97
CA VAL A 475 5.71 -15.14 14.98
C VAL A 475 4.62 -15.16 13.91
N GLU A 476 3.36 -15.04 14.33
CA GLU A 476 2.24 -14.78 13.44
C GLU A 476 2.26 -13.33 12.98
N CYS A 477 2.61 -13.09 11.72
CA CYS A 477 2.74 -11.75 11.16
C CYS A 477 1.71 -11.48 10.05
N TYR A 478 1.04 -10.34 10.14
CA TYR A 478 0.00 -9.88 9.23
C TYR A 478 0.31 -8.45 8.74
N PRO A 479 -0.01 -8.09 7.48
CA PRO A 479 -0.52 -8.95 6.41
C PRO A 479 0.57 -9.88 5.87
N MET A 480 0.19 -11.12 5.56
CA MET A 480 1.15 -12.09 5.02
C MET A 480 1.62 -11.69 3.60
N PRO A 481 2.91 -11.95 3.25
CA PRO A 481 3.40 -11.82 1.89
C PRO A 481 2.56 -12.62 0.89
N ASN A 482 2.42 -12.12 -0.34
CA ASN A 482 1.66 -12.78 -1.39
C ASN A 482 2.40 -12.71 -2.73
N ALA A 483 1.91 -13.35 -3.79
CA ALA A 483 2.66 -13.42 -5.04
C ALA A 483 2.86 -12.07 -5.77
N LEU A 484 2.03 -11.05 -5.47
CA LEU A 484 2.19 -9.67 -5.97
C LEU A 484 3.10 -8.82 -5.06
N ASN A 485 3.29 -9.21 -3.80
CA ASN A 485 4.23 -8.61 -2.84
C ASN A 485 5.08 -9.72 -2.18
N PRO A 486 6.02 -10.33 -2.93
CA PRO A 486 6.84 -11.45 -2.49
C PRO A 486 8.00 -11.00 -1.58
N CYS A 487 8.65 -11.94 -0.88
CA CYS A 487 9.82 -11.63 -0.05
C CYS A 487 11.13 -11.60 -0.85
N GLU A 488 11.41 -12.64 -1.64
CA GLU A 488 12.73 -12.86 -2.24
C GLU A 488 12.90 -12.18 -3.60
N ASP A 489 12.06 -12.55 -4.58
CA ASP A 489 12.19 -12.13 -5.98
C ASP A 489 10.87 -11.53 -6.52
N VAL A 490 10.97 -10.39 -7.21
CA VAL A 490 9.84 -9.71 -7.86
C VAL A 490 9.18 -10.62 -8.90
N MET A 491 9.94 -11.42 -9.65
CA MET A 491 9.41 -12.38 -10.61
C MET A 491 9.14 -13.77 -10.03
N GLY A 492 9.94 -14.24 -9.07
CA GLY A 492 9.77 -15.52 -8.36
C GLY A 492 10.14 -16.80 -9.13
N TYR A 493 10.01 -16.84 -10.46
CA TYR A 493 10.38 -18.01 -11.26
C TYR A 493 11.54 -17.72 -12.23
N GLN A 494 12.55 -18.59 -12.24
CA GLN A 494 13.73 -18.45 -13.11
C GLN A 494 13.37 -18.48 -14.61
N TRP A 495 12.44 -19.36 -15.02
CA TRP A 495 11.97 -19.40 -16.42
C TRP A 495 11.21 -18.11 -16.82
N LEU A 496 10.48 -17.49 -15.87
CA LEU A 496 9.75 -16.26 -16.09
C LEU A 496 10.74 -15.09 -16.25
N ARG A 497 11.77 -15.01 -15.39
CA ARG A 497 12.87 -14.04 -15.50
C ARG A 497 13.54 -14.10 -16.88
N ILE A 498 13.92 -15.29 -17.34
CA ILE A 498 14.52 -15.49 -18.69
C ILE A 498 13.54 -15.02 -19.78
N SER A 499 12.26 -15.41 -19.68
CA SER A 499 11.23 -15.07 -20.66
C SER A 499 10.96 -13.56 -20.73
N VAL A 500 10.94 -12.86 -19.60
CA VAL A 500 10.77 -11.40 -19.55
C VAL A 500 11.93 -10.68 -20.24
N TRP A 501 13.18 -11.09 -20.02
CA TRP A 501 14.33 -10.49 -20.72
C TRP A 501 14.24 -10.66 -22.24
N ILE A 502 13.74 -11.80 -22.73
CA ILE A 502 13.48 -12.02 -24.17
C ILE A 502 12.38 -11.08 -24.67
N VAL A 503 11.25 -10.96 -23.96
CA VAL A 503 10.14 -10.06 -24.32
C VAL A 503 10.59 -8.59 -24.33
N VAL A 504 11.36 -8.15 -23.31
CA VAL A 504 11.94 -6.80 -23.24
C VAL A 504 12.83 -6.53 -24.46
N ALA A 505 13.76 -7.44 -24.78
CA ALA A 505 14.65 -7.28 -25.91
C ALA A 505 13.88 -7.17 -27.24
N LEU A 506 12.92 -8.08 -27.48
CA LEU A 506 12.12 -8.10 -28.70
C LEU A 506 11.21 -6.88 -28.84
N ALA A 507 10.59 -6.41 -27.75
CA ALA A 507 9.72 -5.24 -27.73
C ALA A 507 10.51 -3.94 -27.93
N VAL A 508 11.60 -3.73 -27.20
CA VAL A 508 12.42 -2.50 -27.31
C VAL A 508 13.11 -2.43 -28.68
N VAL A 509 13.82 -3.49 -29.10
CA VAL A 509 14.52 -3.49 -30.40
C VAL A 509 13.54 -3.42 -31.57
N GLY A 510 12.43 -4.16 -31.52
CA GLY A 510 11.40 -4.16 -32.56
C GLY A 510 10.78 -2.78 -32.76
N ASN A 511 10.33 -2.14 -31.67
CA ASN A 511 9.68 -0.83 -31.75
C ASN A 511 10.65 0.30 -32.09
N VAL A 512 11.89 0.28 -31.58
CA VAL A 512 12.94 1.23 -31.99
C VAL A 512 13.26 1.09 -33.48
N ALA A 513 13.33 -0.14 -34.01
CA ALA A 513 13.54 -0.36 -35.44
C ALA A 513 12.38 0.18 -36.29
N VAL A 514 11.12 -0.06 -35.88
CA VAL A 514 9.92 0.46 -36.57
C VAL A 514 9.93 2.00 -36.59
N LEU A 515 10.17 2.64 -35.45
CA LEU A 515 10.28 4.11 -35.37
C LEU A 515 11.42 4.64 -36.25
N THR A 516 12.58 3.98 -36.22
CA THR A 516 13.75 4.37 -37.04
C THR A 516 13.44 4.31 -38.53
N VAL A 517 12.82 3.23 -39.01
CA VAL A 517 12.44 3.07 -40.42
C VAL A 517 11.39 4.11 -40.84
N ILE A 518 10.36 4.33 -40.03
CA ILE A 518 9.28 5.27 -40.34
C ILE A 518 9.79 6.72 -40.37
N LEU A 519 10.68 7.11 -39.46
CA LEU A 519 11.18 8.48 -39.35
C LEU A 519 12.34 8.81 -40.30
N SER A 520 13.16 7.82 -40.66
CA SER A 520 14.31 8.02 -41.57
C SER A 520 13.91 8.16 -43.03
N ILE A 521 12.75 7.61 -43.42
CA ILE A 521 12.28 7.61 -44.81
C ILE A 521 11.17 8.63 -44.96
N ARG A 522 11.49 9.74 -45.61
CA ARG A 522 10.52 10.78 -46.00
C ARG A 522 9.70 10.28 -47.20
N PRO A 523 8.39 10.01 -47.05
CA PRO A 523 7.55 9.65 -48.18
C PRO A 523 7.18 10.90 -48.99
N GLU A 524 6.86 10.72 -50.27
CA GLU A 524 6.36 11.80 -51.14
C GLU A 524 4.98 12.33 -50.72
N SER A 525 4.23 11.56 -49.93
CA SER A 525 2.97 12.00 -49.31
C SER A 525 2.79 11.42 -47.91
N ALA A 526 2.25 12.22 -47.00
CA ALA A 526 1.99 11.81 -45.62
C ALA A 526 0.71 10.95 -45.53
N SER A 527 0.86 9.66 -45.20
CA SER A 527 -0.26 8.72 -45.10
C SER A 527 -0.66 8.41 -43.65
N VAL A 528 -1.97 8.44 -43.38
CA VAL A 528 -2.55 8.21 -42.06
C VAL A 528 -2.11 6.89 -41.41
N PRO A 529 -2.01 5.75 -42.13
CA PRO A 529 -1.54 4.50 -41.52
C PRO A 529 -0.11 4.57 -40.98
N ARG A 530 0.81 5.30 -41.65
CA ARG A 530 2.19 5.48 -41.17
C ARG A 530 2.24 6.33 -39.90
N PHE A 531 1.41 7.36 -39.85
CA PHE A 531 1.23 8.21 -38.67
C PHE A 531 0.70 7.41 -37.46
N LEU A 532 -0.32 6.57 -37.66
CA LEU A 532 -0.88 5.73 -36.60
C LEU A 532 0.11 4.64 -36.14
N MET A 533 0.81 3.96 -37.06
CA MET A 533 1.85 2.99 -36.71
C MET A 533 3.00 3.62 -35.91
N CYS A 534 3.34 4.89 -36.16
CA CYS A 534 4.34 5.61 -35.38
C CYS A 534 3.91 5.84 -33.92
N HIS A 535 2.63 6.15 -33.69
CA HIS A 535 2.09 6.32 -32.34
C HIS A 535 1.97 4.99 -31.59
N LEU A 536 1.58 3.91 -32.28
CA LEU A 536 1.51 2.58 -31.70
C LEU A 536 2.91 2.10 -31.27
N ALA A 537 3.91 2.17 -32.16
CA ALA A 537 5.27 1.78 -31.84
C ALA A 537 5.90 2.60 -30.71
N PHE A 538 5.47 3.86 -30.53
CA PHE A 538 5.85 4.65 -29.36
C PHE A 538 5.19 4.16 -28.07
N ALA A 539 3.90 3.82 -28.09
CA ALA A 539 3.20 3.25 -26.94
C ALA A 539 3.80 1.89 -26.53
N ASP A 540 4.05 1.01 -27.49
CA ASP A 540 4.64 -0.31 -27.27
C ASP A 540 6.10 -0.23 -26.78
N LEU A 541 6.86 0.78 -27.23
CA LEU A 541 8.18 1.10 -26.66
C LEU A 541 8.07 1.53 -25.18
N CYS A 542 7.06 2.32 -24.82
CA CYS A 542 6.83 2.72 -23.42
C CYS A 542 6.50 1.50 -22.53
N LEU A 543 5.75 0.51 -23.04
CA LEU A 543 5.51 -0.75 -22.33
C LEU A 543 6.80 -1.60 -22.20
N GLY A 544 7.63 -1.62 -23.24
CA GLY A 544 8.96 -2.25 -23.19
C GLY A 544 9.89 -1.60 -22.16
N LEU A 545 9.86 -0.27 -22.02
CA LEU A 545 10.61 0.46 -20.99
C LEU A 545 10.08 0.19 -19.58
N TYR A 546 8.77 0.10 -19.40
CA TYR A 546 8.16 -0.35 -18.13
C TYR A 546 8.69 -1.74 -17.73
N LEU A 547 8.65 -2.72 -18.64
CA LEU A 547 9.17 -4.06 -18.34
C LEU A 547 10.67 -4.07 -18.06
N LEU A 548 11.45 -3.24 -18.75
CA LEU A 548 12.87 -3.08 -18.48
C LEU A 548 13.12 -2.59 -17.04
N LEU A 549 12.33 -1.62 -16.55
CA LEU A 549 12.42 -1.16 -15.16
C LEU A 549 12.13 -2.30 -14.16
N VAL A 550 11.05 -3.08 -14.39
CA VAL A 550 10.69 -4.20 -13.50
C VAL A 550 11.73 -5.33 -13.56
N ALA A 551 12.31 -5.60 -14.74
CA ALA A 551 13.39 -6.58 -14.90
C ALA A 551 14.72 -6.12 -14.26
N CYS A 552 15.00 -4.82 -14.27
CA CYS A 552 16.18 -4.25 -13.62
C CYS A 552 16.08 -4.31 -12.09
N ILE A 553 14.93 -3.98 -11.49
CA ILE A 553 14.77 -4.10 -10.03
C ILE A 553 14.82 -5.57 -9.59
N ASP A 554 14.17 -6.49 -10.31
CA ASP A 554 14.23 -7.94 -10.03
C ASP A 554 15.65 -8.51 -10.11
N ALA A 555 16.49 -7.98 -11.00
CA ALA A 555 17.91 -8.35 -11.08
C ALA A 555 18.77 -7.70 -9.98
N HIS A 556 18.45 -6.46 -9.58
CA HIS A 556 19.18 -5.74 -8.54
C HIS A 556 18.89 -6.28 -7.13
N SER A 557 17.63 -6.59 -6.83
CA SER A 557 17.17 -7.04 -5.53
C SER A 557 17.05 -8.57 -5.41
N MET A 558 17.80 -9.32 -6.23
CA MET A 558 17.64 -10.77 -6.37
C MET A 558 17.82 -11.49 -5.03
N GLY A 559 16.79 -12.24 -4.60
CA GLY A 559 16.75 -12.94 -3.32
C GLY A 559 16.49 -12.07 -2.08
N GLU A 560 16.54 -10.74 -2.17
CA GLU A 560 16.42 -9.83 -1.02
C GLU A 560 15.46 -8.65 -1.28
N PHE A 561 14.46 -8.83 -2.15
CA PHE A 561 13.52 -7.77 -2.53
C PHE A 561 12.86 -7.07 -1.32
N PHE A 562 12.54 -7.80 -0.24
CA PHE A 562 11.93 -7.21 0.95
C PHE A 562 12.75 -6.07 1.61
N ASN A 563 14.08 -6.05 1.45
CA ASN A 563 14.94 -4.96 1.93
C ASN A 563 14.82 -3.69 1.05
N TYR A 564 14.52 -3.85 -0.23
CA TYR A 564 14.37 -2.76 -1.22
C TYR A 564 12.91 -2.38 -1.51
N ALA A 565 11.95 -3.17 -1.00
CA ALA A 565 10.54 -3.07 -1.34
C ALA A 565 9.92 -1.70 -1.01
N TYR A 566 10.28 -1.10 0.13
CA TYR A 566 9.79 0.24 0.50
C TYR A 566 10.21 1.30 -0.53
N ASP A 567 11.52 1.41 -0.81
CA ASP A 567 12.07 2.44 -1.69
C ASP A 567 11.68 2.22 -3.16
N TRP A 568 11.45 0.96 -3.57
CA TRP A 568 10.85 0.66 -4.87
C TRP A 568 9.38 1.09 -4.92
N GLN A 569 8.52 0.50 -4.08
CA GLN A 569 7.05 0.63 -4.17
C GLN A 569 6.57 2.06 -3.88
N TYR A 570 7.07 2.69 -2.82
CA TYR A 570 6.63 4.04 -2.41
C TYR A 570 7.48 5.17 -3.02
N GLY A 571 8.65 4.83 -3.58
CA GLY A 571 9.54 5.78 -4.25
C GLY A 571 9.07 6.23 -5.65
N VAL A 572 9.96 6.91 -6.37
CA VAL A 572 9.68 7.45 -7.70
C VAL A 572 9.66 6.35 -8.78
N GLY A 573 10.47 5.29 -8.60
CA GLY A 573 10.61 4.20 -9.57
C GLY A 573 9.28 3.53 -9.91
N CYS A 574 8.54 3.09 -8.89
CA CYS A 574 7.24 2.43 -9.09
C CYS A 574 6.15 3.37 -9.61
N LYS A 575 6.18 4.67 -9.23
CA LYS A 575 5.26 5.69 -9.78
C LYS A 575 5.48 5.92 -11.28
N VAL A 576 6.74 5.98 -11.73
CA VAL A 576 7.09 6.08 -13.16
C VAL A 576 6.72 4.80 -13.90
N ALA A 577 7.01 3.62 -13.33
CA ALA A 577 6.65 2.33 -13.92
C ALA A 577 5.12 2.18 -14.10
N GLY A 578 4.34 2.49 -13.05
CA GLY A 578 2.88 2.45 -13.06
C GLY A 578 2.25 3.43 -14.05
N PHE A 579 2.77 4.67 -14.12
CA PHE A 579 2.37 5.64 -15.13
C PHE A 579 2.65 5.10 -16.54
N LEU A 580 3.87 4.63 -16.81
CA LEU A 580 4.27 4.13 -18.14
C LEU A 580 3.39 2.97 -18.60
N THR A 581 3.08 1.99 -17.76
CA THR A 581 2.28 0.82 -18.18
C THR A 581 0.81 1.17 -18.44
N VAL A 582 0.18 2.02 -17.63
CA VAL A 582 -1.21 2.46 -17.87
C VAL A 582 -1.27 3.37 -19.10
N PHE A 583 -0.35 4.33 -19.21
CA PHE A 583 -0.27 5.23 -20.37
C PHE A 583 -0.06 4.46 -21.68
N ALA A 584 0.93 3.55 -21.71
CA ALA A 584 1.27 2.75 -22.88
C ALA A 584 0.09 1.87 -23.32
N SER A 585 -0.54 1.14 -22.40
CA SER A 585 -1.64 0.24 -22.73
C SER A 585 -2.89 0.99 -23.22
N HIS A 586 -3.28 2.08 -22.57
CA HIS A 586 -4.42 2.89 -23.03
C HIS A 586 -4.15 3.53 -24.39
N LEU A 587 -2.94 4.06 -24.63
CA LEU A 587 -2.58 4.66 -25.92
C LEU A 587 -2.48 3.61 -27.03
N SER A 588 -1.94 2.42 -26.74
CA SER A 588 -1.85 1.30 -27.68
C SER A 588 -3.25 0.82 -28.10
N VAL A 589 -4.13 0.51 -27.13
CA VAL A 589 -5.52 0.07 -27.40
C VAL A 589 -6.29 1.14 -28.19
N PHE A 590 -6.21 2.42 -27.81
CA PHE A 590 -6.86 3.51 -28.55
C PHE A 590 -6.33 3.60 -29.99
N THR A 591 -5.00 3.54 -30.18
CA THR A 591 -4.38 3.61 -31.52
C THR A 591 -4.82 2.41 -32.38
N LEU A 592 -4.88 1.20 -31.82
CA LEU A 592 -5.38 -0.01 -32.50
C LEU A 592 -6.85 0.11 -32.90
N THR A 593 -7.70 0.75 -32.08
CA THR A 593 -9.09 1.08 -32.45
C THR A 593 -9.14 2.05 -33.63
N VAL A 594 -8.32 3.11 -33.63
CA VAL A 594 -8.27 4.09 -34.74
C VAL A 594 -7.71 3.47 -36.02
N ILE A 595 -6.68 2.62 -35.94
CA ILE A 595 -6.17 1.83 -37.08
C ILE A 595 -7.29 0.94 -37.63
N THR A 596 -8.04 0.26 -36.76
CA THR A 596 -9.16 -0.58 -37.16
C THR A 596 -10.25 0.19 -37.91
N ILE A 597 -10.63 1.37 -37.42
CA ILE A 597 -11.65 2.23 -38.05
C ILE A 597 -11.16 2.79 -39.39
N GLU A 598 -9.91 3.28 -39.49
CA GLU A 598 -9.32 3.73 -40.77
C GLU A 598 -9.42 2.64 -41.83
N ARG A 599 -9.13 1.40 -41.42
CA ARG A 599 -9.06 0.24 -42.30
C ARG A 599 -10.44 -0.28 -42.70
N TRP A 600 -11.40 -0.27 -41.77
CA TRP A 600 -12.80 -0.56 -42.06
C TRP A 600 -13.37 0.43 -43.08
N LEU A 601 -13.18 1.74 -42.89
CA LEU A 601 -13.61 2.77 -43.84
C LEU A 601 -12.88 2.62 -45.19
N ALA A 602 -11.56 2.41 -45.18
CA ALA A 602 -10.75 2.25 -46.38
C ALA A 602 -11.15 1.06 -47.26
N ILE A 603 -11.60 -0.05 -46.65
CA ILE A 603 -12.01 -1.28 -47.34
C ILE A 603 -13.49 -1.19 -47.76
N THR A 604 -14.40 -0.89 -46.83
CA THR A 604 -15.85 -0.99 -47.09
C THR A 604 -16.40 0.16 -47.94
N GLN A 605 -15.76 1.33 -47.90
CA GLN A 605 -16.18 2.52 -48.67
C GLN A 605 -15.20 2.84 -49.82
N ALA A 606 -14.48 1.84 -50.33
CA ALA A 606 -13.47 2.01 -51.38
C ALA A 606 -13.98 2.72 -52.66
N MET A 607 -15.30 2.68 -52.91
CA MET A 607 -15.98 3.33 -54.04
C MET A 607 -16.28 4.84 -53.83
N HIS A 608 -16.12 5.39 -52.62
CA HIS A 608 -16.38 6.81 -52.31
C HIS A 608 -15.14 7.52 -51.77
N LEU A 609 -14.38 8.13 -52.68
CA LEU A 609 -13.09 8.79 -52.40
C LEU A 609 -13.12 9.86 -51.28
N ASN A 610 -14.28 10.44 -50.99
CA ASN A 610 -14.46 11.54 -50.03
C ASN A 610 -14.52 11.13 -48.55
N HIS A 611 -14.69 9.84 -48.22
CA HIS A 611 -14.86 9.39 -46.82
C HIS A 611 -13.55 8.92 -46.14
N ARG A 612 -12.42 8.95 -46.83
CA ARG A 612 -11.11 8.60 -46.25
C ARG A 612 -10.73 9.59 -45.13
N ILE A 613 -10.36 9.07 -43.95
CA ILE A 613 -9.80 9.88 -42.86
C ILE A 613 -8.55 10.60 -43.38
N LYS A 614 -8.56 11.94 -43.31
CA LYS A 614 -7.42 12.80 -43.67
C LYS A 614 -6.49 12.97 -42.46
N LEU A 615 -5.23 13.32 -42.70
CA LEU A 615 -4.21 13.47 -41.66
C LEU A 615 -4.58 14.48 -40.55
N ARG A 616 -5.24 15.60 -40.90
CA ARG A 616 -5.69 16.60 -39.92
C ARG A 616 -6.72 16.03 -38.92
N PRO A 617 -7.87 15.46 -39.35
CA PRO A 617 -8.76 14.71 -38.46
C PRO A 617 -8.06 13.59 -37.67
N ALA A 618 -7.20 12.80 -38.30
CA ALA A 618 -6.48 11.73 -37.60
C ALA A 618 -5.60 12.26 -36.46
N ALA A 619 -4.91 13.38 -36.65
CA ALA A 619 -4.10 14.01 -35.62
C ALA A 619 -4.94 14.57 -34.46
N ILE A 620 -6.14 15.11 -34.73
CA ILE A 620 -7.07 15.58 -33.69
C ILE A 620 -7.62 14.39 -32.87
N ILE A 621 -7.98 13.29 -33.53
CA ILE A 621 -8.42 12.05 -32.88
C ILE A 621 -7.29 11.48 -32.00
N MET A 622 -6.06 11.45 -32.52
CA MET A 622 -4.90 11.00 -31.73
C MET A 622 -4.61 11.92 -30.55
N LEU A 623 -4.72 13.25 -30.70
CA LEU A 623 -4.55 14.19 -29.58
C LEU A 623 -5.56 13.92 -28.46
N ALA A 624 -6.82 13.63 -28.78
CA ALA A 624 -7.83 13.23 -27.79
C ALA A 624 -7.45 11.92 -27.09
N GLY A 625 -6.95 10.92 -27.83
CA GLY A 625 -6.43 9.67 -27.28
C GLY A 625 -5.26 9.89 -26.31
N TRP A 626 -4.31 10.77 -26.67
CA TRP A 626 -3.20 11.16 -25.80
C TRP A 626 -3.67 11.80 -24.49
N ILE A 627 -4.59 12.78 -24.57
CA ILE A 627 -5.16 13.44 -23.38
C ILE A 627 -5.86 12.41 -22.48
N TYR A 628 -6.64 11.50 -23.06
CA TYR A 628 -7.29 10.41 -22.33
C TYR A 628 -6.29 9.46 -21.65
N SER A 629 -5.25 9.00 -22.36
CA SER A 629 -4.25 8.08 -21.81
C SER A 629 -3.43 8.72 -20.69
N VAL A 630 -3.06 10.00 -20.82
CA VAL A 630 -2.37 10.77 -19.76
C VAL A 630 -3.29 10.98 -18.58
N LEU A 631 -4.56 11.33 -18.80
CA LEU A 631 -5.55 11.48 -17.71
C LEU A 631 -5.64 10.18 -16.90
N MET A 632 -5.97 9.06 -17.54
CA MET A 632 -6.14 7.77 -16.85
C MET A 632 -4.88 7.34 -16.07
N SER A 633 -3.69 7.49 -16.67
CA SER A 633 -2.42 7.15 -16.01
C SER A 633 -1.99 8.13 -14.91
N SER A 634 -2.56 9.34 -14.86
CA SER A 634 -2.30 10.30 -13.79
C SER A 634 -3.18 10.13 -12.55
N LEU A 635 -4.38 9.52 -12.66
CA LEU A 635 -5.32 9.42 -11.53
C LEU A 635 -4.72 8.73 -10.28
N PRO A 636 -3.93 7.63 -10.38
CA PRO A 636 -3.30 7.01 -9.21
C PRO A 636 -2.12 7.81 -8.63
N LEU A 637 -1.62 8.83 -9.33
CA LEU A 637 -0.62 9.77 -8.78
C LEU A 637 -1.28 10.85 -7.91
N PHE A 638 -2.57 11.12 -8.12
CA PHE A 638 -3.39 12.06 -7.34
C PHE A 638 -4.17 11.40 -6.20
N GLY A 639 -3.93 10.11 -5.90
CA GLY A 639 -4.54 9.41 -4.77
C GLY A 639 -5.97 8.90 -4.99
N ILE A 640 -6.46 8.86 -6.24
CA ILE A 640 -7.74 8.19 -6.59
C ILE A 640 -7.59 6.65 -6.56
N SER A 641 -6.37 6.18 -6.78
CA SER A 641 -5.90 4.83 -6.49
C SER A 641 -4.39 4.88 -6.25
N ASN A 642 -3.69 3.74 -6.19
CA ASN A 642 -2.27 3.69 -5.85
C ASN A 642 -1.50 2.69 -6.72
N TYR A 643 -0.32 3.09 -7.22
CA TYR A 643 0.63 2.19 -7.89
C TYR A 643 1.49 1.38 -6.92
N SER A 644 1.67 1.88 -5.69
CA SER A 644 2.59 1.31 -4.68
C SER A 644 2.11 -0.05 -4.13
N SER A 645 0.85 -0.41 -4.33
CA SER A 645 0.17 -1.55 -3.69
C SER A 645 0.69 -2.93 -4.15
N THR A 646 1.39 -2.99 -5.30
CA THR A 646 1.98 -4.21 -5.85
C THR A 646 3.45 -3.98 -6.26
N SER A 647 4.31 -5.00 -6.10
CA SER A 647 5.72 -4.93 -6.53
C SER A 647 5.91 -4.68 -8.04
N ILE A 648 4.90 -5.00 -8.85
CA ILE A 648 4.86 -4.78 -10.31
C ILE A 648 4.21 -3.44 -10.71
N CYS A 649 3.85 -2.60 -9.75
CA CYS A 649 3.39 -1.22 -9.97
C CYS A 649 2.10 -1.08 -10.77
N LEU A 650 1.24 -2.11 -10.75
CA LEU A 650 -0.10 -2.05 -11.31
C LEU A 650 -1.10 -1.55 -10.26
N PRO A 651 -2.04 -0.67 -10.64
CA PRO A 651 -3.08 -0.20 -9.74
C PRO A 651 -4.11 -1.34 -9.59
N MET A 652 -4.04 -2.03 -8.46
CA MET A 652 -4.81 -3.23 -8.13
C MET A 652 -5.40 -3.15 -6.72
N GLU A 653 -5.32 -1.98 -6.08
CA GLU A 653 -5.97 -1.70 -4.80
C GLU A 653 -7.50 -1.76 -4.99
N ASN A 654 -8.22 -2.21 -3.96
CA ASN A 654 -9.68 -2.28 -3.95
C ASN A 654 -10.18 -2.12 -2.51
N ARG A 655 -9.76 -1.05 -1.84
CA ARG A 655 -10.16 -0.73 -0.46
C ARG A 655 -11.40 0.15 -0.44
N ASP A 656 -11.35 1.22 -1.22
CA ASP A 656 -12.37 2.27 -1.24
C ASP A 656 -13.17 2.25 -2.53
N GLY A 657 -14.38 2.82 -2.51
CA GLY A 657 -15.24 2.90 -3.71
C GLY A 657 -14.60 3.64 -4.89
N TYR A 658 -13.63 4.52 -4.63
CA TYR A 658 -12.85 5.21 -5.66
C TYR A 658 -11.88 4.27 -6.40
N ASP A 659 -11.20 3.38 -5.68
CA ASP A 659 -10.35 2.33 -6.29
C ASP A 659 -11.19 1.44 -7.22
N THR A 660 -12.31 0.92 -6.70
CA THR A 660 -13.20 0.03 -7.46
C THR A 660 -13.74 0.73 -8.71
N ALA A 661 -14.14 2.00 -8.60
CA ALA A 661 -14.62 2.79 -9.73
C ALA A 661 -13.52 3.01 -10.80
N TYR A 662 -12.29 3.27 -10.38
CA TYR A 662 -11.14 3.42 -11.28
C TYR A 662 -10.80 2.11 -12.02
N LEU A 663 -10.81 0.97 -11.32
CA LEU A 663 -10.62 -0.36 -11.93
C LEU A 663 -11.72 -0.68 -12.95
N ILE A 664 -12.99 -0.41 -12.61
CA ILE A 664 -14.13 -0.55 -13.51
C ILE A 664 -13.98 0.36 -14.73
N ALA A 665 -13.50 1.60 -14.55
CA ALA A 665 -13.28 2.54 -15.65
C ALA A 665 -12.19 2.06 -16.63
N ILE A 666 -11.04 1.57 -16.14
CA ILE A 666 -9.99 0.97 -16.99
C ILE A 666 -10.55 -0.21 -17.79
N LEU A 667 -11.16 -1.16 -17.08
CA LEU A 667 -11.59 -2.43 -17.67
C LEU A 667 -12.77 -2.23 -18.64
N GLY A 668 -13.70 -1.35 -18.28
CA GLY A 668 -14.83 -0.97 -19.11
C GLY A 668 -14.41 -0.24 -20.39
N CYS A 669 -13.49 0.74 -20.30
CA CYS A 669 -12.99 1.45 -21.47
C CYS A 669 -12.27 0.51 -22.45
N ASN A 670 -11.43 -0.40 -21.95
CA ASN A 670 -10.79 -1.43 -22.77
C ASN A 670 -11.84 -2.37 -23.40
N GLY A 671 -12.84 -2.83 -22.64
CA GLY A 671 -13.95 -3.66 -23.16
C GLY A 671 -14.75 -2.98 -24.28
N VAL A 672 -15.02 -1.68 -24.17
CA VAL A 672 -15.65 -0.88 -25.23
C VAL A 672 -14.77 -0.81 -26.48
N ALA A 673 -13.46 -0.55 -26.32
CA ALA A 673 -12.51 -0.52 -27.44
C ALA A 673 -12.45 -1.88 -28.17
N PHE A 674 -12.35 -3.00 -27.44
CA PHE A 674 -12.41 -4.35 -28.03
C PHE A 674 -13.73 -4.62 -28.75
N SER A 675 -14.86 -4.16 -28.21
CA SER A 675 -16.18 -4.30 -28.83
C SER A 675 -16.26 -3.55 -30.17
N ILE A 676 -15.74 -2.31 -30.23
CA ILE A 676 -15.65 -1.52 -31.47
C ILE A 676 -14.78 -2.24 -32.50
N ILE A 677 -13.61 -2.73 -32.09
CA ILE A 677 -12.70 -3.48 -32.97
C ILE A 677 -13.41 -4.73 -33.53
N ALA A 678 -14.04 -5.53 -32.68
CA ALA A 678 -14.75 -6.74 -33.09
C ALA A 678 -15.88 -6.45 -34.11
N VAL A 679 -16.69 -5.41 -33.88
CA VAL A 679 -17.75 -4.99 -34.80
C VAL A 679 -17.17 -4.54 -36.15
N CYS A 680 -16.13 -3.70 -36.14
CA CYS A 680 -15.49 -3.24 -37.37
C CYS A 680 -14.94 -4.43 -38.19
N TYR A 681 -14.30 -5.41 -37.55
CA TYR A 681 -13.76 -6.58 -38.23
C TYR A 681 -14.83 -7.55 -38.73
N ALA A 682 -15.94 -7.72 -38.00
CA ALA A 682 -17.10 -8.44 -38.50
C ALA A 682 -17.65 -7.80 -39.80
N GLN A 683 -17.74 -6.46 -39.85
CA GLN A 683 -18.17 -5.74 -41.05
C GLN A 683 -17.17 -5.85 -42.21
N ILE A 684 -15.85 -5.77 -41.95
CA ILE A 684 -14.80 -6.04 -42.95
C ILE A 684 -14.96 -7.45 -43.53
N TYR A 685 -15.14 -8.46 -42.68
CA TYR A 685 -15.27 -9.85 -43.11
C TYR A 685 -16.54 -10.10 -43.94
N LEU A 686 -17.69 -9.54 -43.53
CA LEU A 686 -18.95 -9.63 -44.26
C LEU A 686 -18.89 -8.91 -45.62
N SER A 687 -18.23 -7.76 -45.69
CA SER A 687 -17.99 -7.03 -46.94
C SER A 687 -17.14 -7.86 -47.92
N LEU A 688 -16.02 -8.42 -47.45
CA LEU A 688 -15.11 -9.20 -48.30
C LEU A 688 -15.61 -10.61 -48.62
N GLY A 689 -16.46 -11.20 -47.79
CA GLY A 689 -17.11 -12.48 -48.09
C GLY A 689 -17.99 -12.43 -49.35
N ARG A 690 -18.55 -11.25 -49.67
CA ARG A 690 -19.32 -11.03 -50.90
C ARG A 690 -18.44 -11.03 -52.15
N GLU A 691 -17.27 -10.39 -52.13
CA GLU A 691 -16.38 -10.32 -53.31
C GLU A 691 -15.45 -11.52 -53.46
N THR A 692 -14.92 -12.06 -52.36
CA THR A 692 -13.98 -13.19 -52.39
C THR A 692 -14.60 -14.48 -52.93
N ARG A 693 -15.93 -14.63 -52.89
CA ARG A 693 -16.63 -15.75 -53.53
C ARG A 693 -16.44 -15.78 -55.06
N HIS A 694 -16.21 -14.62 -55.69
CA HIS A 694 -15.90 -14.54 -57.12
C HIS A 694 -14.39 -14.54 -57.42
N ALA A 695 -13.55 -14.02 -56.51
CA ALA A 695 -12.10 -13.92 -56.74
C ALA A 695 -11.28 -15.19 -56.35
N ARG A 696 -11.77 -16.00 -55.38
CA ARG A 696 -11.06 -17.19 -54.84
C ARG A 696 -10.78 -18.28 -55.89
N GLN A 697 -11.43 -18.20 -57.05
CA GLN A 697 -11.25 -19.12 -58.16
C GLN A 697 -9.99 -18.83 -59.01
N LYS A 698 -9.28 -17.70 -58.79
CA LYS A 698 -8.19 -17.24 -59.67
C LYS A 698 -6.77 -17.24 -59.09
N ASN A 699 -6.58 -17.19 -57.76
CA ASN A 699 -5.26 -17.30 -57.10
C ASN A 699 -5.40 -17.87 -55.66
N PRO A 700 -4.97 -19.12 -55.38
CA PRO A 700 -5.17 -19.73 -54.06
C PRO A 700 -4.03 -19.47 -53.04
N GLY A 701 -2.86 -19.00 -53.47
CA GLY A 701 -1.66 -18.87 -52.63
C GLY A 701 -1.48 -17.53 -51.91
N GLU A 702 -2.17 -16.46 -52.33
CA GLU A 702 -1.98 -15.12 -51.75
C GLU A 702 -2.95 -14.85 -50.60
N MET A 703 -2.39 -14.59 -49.42
CA MET A 703 -3.17 -14.19 -48.25
C MET A 703 -3.77 -12.79 -48.46
N SER A 704 -5.10 -12.71 -48.67
CA SER A 704 -5.82 -11.43 -48.79
C SER A 704 -5.47 -10.45 -47.66
N VAL A 705 -5.36 -9.16 -48.00
CA VAL A 705 -4.95 -8.08 -47.10
C VAL A 705 -5.74 -8.12 -45.77
N ALA A 706 -7.04 -8.40 -45.82
CA ALA A 706 -7.86 -8.46 -44.60
C ALA A 706 -7.55 -9.65 -43.68
N LYS A 707 -7.08 -10.79 -44.20
CA LYS A 707 -6.67 -11.93 -43.36
C LYS A 707 -5.35 -11.63 -42.63
N LYS A 708 -4.49 -10.80 -43.22
CA LYS A 708 -3.32 -10.22 -42.54
C LYS A 708 -3.76 -9.29 -41.41
N MET A 709 -4.73 -8.41 -41.69
CA MET A 709 -5.29 -7.49 -40.70
C MET A 709 -6.05 -8.17 -39.55
N ALA A 710 -6.69 -9.31 -39.80
CA ALA A 710 -7.40 -10.08 -38.79
C ALA A 710 -6.44 -10.81 -37.82
N LEU A 711 -5.26 -11.22 -38.30
CA LEU A 711 -4.21 -11.82 -37.46
C LEU A 711 -3.76 -10.85 -36.35
N LEU A 712 -3.58 -9.57 -36.69
CA LEU A 712 -3.17 -8.53 -35.74
C LEU A 712 -4.18 -8.32 -34.62
N VAL A 713 -5.48 -8.30 -34.94
CA VAL A 713 -6.56 -8.23 -33.93
C VAL A 713 -6.61 -9.47 -33.07
N PHE A 714 -6.47 -10.64 -33.68
CA PHE A 714 -6.53 -11.91 -32.96
C PHE A 714 -5.41 -11.99 -31.91
N THR A 715 -4.19 -11.57 -32.26
CA THR A 715 -3.07 -11.49 -31.31
C THR A 715 -3.38 -10.55 -30.15
N ASN A 716 -3.87 -9.33 -30.41
CA ASN A 716 -4.24 -8.38 -29.36
C ASN A 716 -5.37 -8.91 -28.46
N PHE A 717 -6.46 -9.41 -29.04
CA PHE A 717 -7.55 -10.01 -28.29
C PHE A 717 -7.11 -11.22 -27.45
N ALA A 718 -6.26 -12.10 -28.00
CA ALA A 718 -5.75 -13.26 -27.28
C ALA A 718 -4.85 -12.90 -26.09
N CYS A 719 -4.09 -11.81 -26.16
CA CYS A 719 -3.26 -11.33 -25.04
C CYS A 719 -4.10 -10.65 -23.95
N TRP A 720 -5.15 -9.90 -24.32
CA TRP A 720 -5.99 -9.16 -23.37
C TRP A 720 -7.15 -9.96 -22.77
N SER A 721 -7.70 -10.94 -23.51
CA SER A 721 -8.87 -11.72 -23.08
C SER A 721 -8.69 -12.41 -21.72
N PRO A 722 -7.55 -13.05 -21.38
CA PRO A 722 -7.33 -13.63 -20.06
C PRO A 722 -7.41 -12.59 -18.94
N ILE A 723 -6.79 -11.42 -19.15
CA ILE A 723 -6.69 -10.36 -18.15
C ILE A 723 -8.05 -9.74 -17.90
N ALA A 724 -8.81 -9.46 -18.97
CA ALA A 724 -10.17 -8.94 -18.86
C ALA A 724 -11.11 -9.93 -18.17
N PHE A 725 -11.01 -11.22 -18.51
CA PHE A 725 -11.81 -12.28 -17.86
C PHE A 725 -11.52 -12.38 -16.37
N PHE A 726 -10.25 -12.55 -15.97
CA PHE A 726 -9.90 -12.70 -14.56
C PHE A 726 -10.14 -11.41 -13.76
N GLY A 727 -9.90 -10.23 -14.35
CA GLY A 727 -10.23 -8.93 -13.74
C GLY A 727 -11.72 -8.78 -13.44
N LEU A 728 -12.60 -9.14 -14.38
CA LEU A 728 -14.05 -9.14 -14.14
C LEU A 728 -14.46 -10.12 -13.02
N THR A 729 -13.86 -11.32 -12.97
CA THR A 729 -14.18 -12.30 -11.91
C THR A 729 -13.72 -11.86 -10.53
N ALA A 730 -12.57 -11.17 -10.44
CA ALA A 730 -12.08 -10.59 -9.19
C ALA A 730 -12.99 -9.44 -8.71
N LEU A 731 -13.41 -8.53 -9.60
CA LEU A 731 -14.38 -7.47 -9.28
C LEU A 731 -15.75 -8.02 -8.88
N GLY A 732 -16.16 -9.16 -9.44
CA GLY A 732 -17.38 -9.87 -9.04
C GLY A 732 -17.30 -10.60 -7.69
N GLY A 733 -16.19 -10.50 -6.96
CA GLY A 733 -15.99 -11.17 -5.66
C GLY A 733 -15.60 -12.65 -5.74
N TYR A 734 -15.37 -13.20 -6.94
CA TYR A 734 -15.06 -14.62 -7.15
C TYR A 734 -13.74 -14.78 -7.93
N PRO A 735 -12.57 -14.55 -7.29
CA PRO A 735 -11.27 -14.68 -7.96
C PRO A 735 -11.00 -16.15 -8.35
N LEU A 736 -11.25 -16.50 -9.62
CA LEU A 736 -11.08 -17.86 -10.17
C LEU A 736 -9.61 -18.30 -10.32
N ILE A 737 -8.66 -17.41 -10.02
CA ILE A 737 -7.23 -17.63 -10.23
C ILE A 737 -6.44 -17.18 -9.01
N ASN A 738 -5.63 -18.10 -8.46
CA ASN A 738 -4.73 -17.79 -7.35
C ASN A 738 -3.75 -16.68 -7.77
N VAL A 739 -3.43 -15.78 -6.84
CA VAL A 739 -2.55 -14.61 -7.05
C VAL A 739 -1.23 -14.98 -7.77
N THR A 740 -0.66 -16.14 -7.44
CA THR A 740 0.57 -16.68 -8.08
C THR A 740 0.43 -16.96 -9.58
N LYS A 741 -0.75 -17.41 -10.02
CA LYS A 741 -1.03 -17.63 -11.45
C LYS A 741 -1.41 -16.31 -12.14
N SER A 742 -2.08 -15.38 -11.44
CA SER A 742 -2.36 -14.03 -11.95
C SER A 742 -1.08 -13.27 -12.31
N LYS A 743 -0.02 -13.42 -11.50
CA LYS A 743 1.31 -12.86 -11.76
C LYS A 743 1.85 -13.22 -13.15
N ILE A 744 1.73 -14.49 -13.55
CA ILE A 744 2.19 -14.96 -14.87
C ILE A 744 1.43 -14.25 -15.99
N LEU A 745 0.12 -14.03 -15.84
CA LEU A 745 -0.68 -13.32 -16.84
C LEU A 745 -0.27 -11.84 -16.96
N LEU A 746 -0.07 -11.15 -15.83
CA LEU A 746 0.25 -9.73 -15.80
C LEU A 746 1.70 -9.40 -16.19
N VAL A 747 2.65 -10.30 -15.92
CA VAL A 747 4.07 -10.12 -16.23
C VAL A 747 4.44 -10.64 -17.62
N PHE A 748 3.88 -11.79 -18.03
CA PHE A 748 4.25 -12.44 -19.28
C PHE A 748 3.23 -12.24 -20.39
N PHE A 749 1.93 -12.49 -20.17
CA PHE A 749 0.95 -12.43 -21.27
C PHE A 749 0.54 -11.00 -21.66
N TYR A 750 0.34 -10.13 -20.68
CA TYR A 750 -0.03 -8.72 -20.90
C TYR A 750 0.89 -7.98 -21.90
N PRO A 751 2.24 -8.09 -21.82
CA PRO A 751 3.13 -7.35 -22.71
C PRO A 751 3.44 -8.04 -24.04
N LEU A 752 2.99 -9.29 -24.26
CA LEU A 752 3.28 -10.02 -25.51
C LEU A 752 2.69 -9.32 -26.74
N ASN A 753 1.59 -8.57 -26.60
CA ASN A 753 1.03 -7.82 -27.73
C ASN A 753 2.03 -6.81 -28.30
N SER A 754 2.56 -5.93 -27.46
CA SER A 754 3.56 -4.91 -27.83
C SER A 754 4.89 -5.49 -28.33
N CYS A 755 5.18 -6.75 -27.99
CA CYS A 755 6.28 -7.52 -28.57
C CYS A 755 5.94 -8.02 -29.99
N ALA A 756 4.72 -8.48 -30.25
CA ALA A 756 4.33 -9.07 -31.52
C ALA A 756 4.10 -8.02 -32.63
N ASP A 757 3.55 -6.87 -32.28
CA ASP A 757 3.10 -5.83 -33.22
C ASP A 757 4.17 -5.41 -34.26
N PRO A 758 5.43 -5.07 -33.90
CA PRO A 758 6.50 -4.75 -34.86
C PRO A 758 6.73 -5.81 -35.94
N TYR A 759 6.73 -7.09 -35.55
CA TYR A 759 7.00 -8.21 -36.45
C TYR A 759 5.79 -8.50 -37.34
N LEU A 760 4.58 -8.34 -36.81
CA LEU A 760 3.35 -8.37 -37.60
C LEU A 760 3.36 -7.27 -38.67
N TYR A 761 3.72 -6.03 -38.33
CA TYR A 761 3.85 -4.97 -39.35
C TYR A 761 4.93 -5.30 -40.39
N ALA A 762 6.08 -5.81 -39.97
CA ALA A 762 7.18 -6.17 -40.85
C ALA A 762 6.86 -7.31 -41.83
N ILE A 763 6.14 -8.34 -41.37
CA ILE A 763 5.76 -9.50 -42.21
C ILE A 763 4.58 -9.14 -43.13
N LEU A 764 3.60 -8.40 -42.63
CA LEU A 764 2.32 -8.22 -43.31
C LEU A 764 2.30 -7.01 -44.27
N THR A 765 3.15 -6.00 -44.06
CA THR A 765 3.15 -4.74 -44.83
C THR A 765 4.24 -4.73 -45.90
N SER A 766 3.86 -4.79 -47.18
CA SER A 766 4.80 -4.72 -48.32
C SER A 766 5.64 -3.44 -48.32
N GLN A 767 5.00 -2.28 -48.09
CA GLN A 767 5.66 -0.98 -48.07
C GLN A 767 6.76 -0.90 -47.00
N TYR A 768 6.49 -1.36 -45.78
CA TYR A 768 7.49 -1.35 -44.70
C TYR A 768 8.72 -2.19 -45.06
N ARG A 769 8.54 -3.34 -45.73
CA ARG A 769 9.67 -4.16 -46.19
C ARG A 769 10.51 -3.44 -47.25
N GLN A 770 9.88 -2.80 -48.23
CA GLN A 770 10.59 -2.00 -49.24
C GLN A 770 11.38 -0.85 -48.60
N ASP A 771 10.76 -0.17 -47.63
CA ASP A 771 11.38 0.91 -46.87
C ASP A 771 12.58 0.40 -46.04
N LEU A 772 12.42 -0.71 -45.31
CA LEU A 772 13.50 -1.37 -44.56
C LEU A 772 14.67 -1.79 -45.47
N PHE A 773 14.41 -2.39 -46.64
CA PHE A 773 15.47 -2.71 -47.61
C PHE A 773 16.16 -1.45 -48.16
N THR A 774 15.41 -0.36 -48.36
CA THR A 774 15.94 0.95 -48.80
C THR A 774 16.78 1.63 -47.72
N LEU A 775 16.55 1.31 -46.44
CA LEU A 775 17.38 1.76 -45.33
C LEU A 775 18.63 0.88 -45.16
N LEU A 776 18.48 -0.44 -45.16
CA LEU A 776 19.59 -1.39 -45.05
C LEU A 776 20.62 -1.23 -46.19
N SER A 777 20.18 -0.96 -47.42
CA SER A 777 21.05 -0.67 -48.56
C SER A 777 21.83 0.65 -48.47
N LYS A 778 21.46 1.54 -47.53
CA LYS A 778 22.24 2.76 -47.22
C LYS A 778 23.26 2.54 -46.09
N PHE A 779 23.03 1.56 -45.21
CA PHE A 779 23.90 1.26 -44.07
C PHE A 779 24.90 0.12 -44.32
N LEU A 780 24.59 -0.83 -45.22
CA LEU A 780 25.54 -1.86 -45.66
C LEU A 780 26.03 -1.58 -47.09
N PRO A 781 27.28 -1.12 -47.28
CA PRO A 781 27.91 -1.04 -48.60
C PRO A 781 28.32 -2.45 -49.06
N SER A 782 27.46 -3.13 -49.82
CA SER A 782 27.83 -4.35 -50.53
C SER A 782 27.11 -4.47 -51.87
N GLU A 783 27.89 -4.59 -52.96
CA GLU A 783 27.41 -4.72 -54.35
C GLU A 783 26.54 -5.97 -54.64
N ARG A 784 26.30 -6.84 -53.65
CA ARG A 784 25.54 -8.09 -53.85
C ARG A 784 24.02 -7.97 -53.89
N PHE A 785 23.42 -6.83 -53.52
CA PHE A 785 21.95 -6.69 -53.46
C PHE A 785 21.27 -6.11 -54.70
N LYS A 786 22.01 -5.57 -55.68
CA LYS A 786 21.42 -4.98 -56.91
C LYS A 786 20.73 -6.02 -57.82
N VAL A 787 21.15 -7.28 -57.78
CA VAL A 787 20.67 -8.33 -58.70
C VAL A 787 19.24 -8.79 -58.39
N GLN A 788 18.80 -8.77 -57.12
CA GLN A 788 17.47 -9.27 -56.74
C GLN A 788 16.32 -8.33 -57.11
N ALA A 789 16.58 -7.02 -57.29
CA ALA A 789 15.54 -6.00 -57.44
C ALA A 789 14.87 -5.98 -58.82
N GLN A 790 15.50 -6.55 -59.86
CA GLN A 790 14.97 -6.53 -61.23
C GLN A 790 14.05 -7.72 -61.56
N HIS A 791 14.03 -8.79 -60.76
CA HIS A 791 13.26 -10.00 -61.04
C HIS A 791 11.81 -10.00 -60.49
N LEU A 792 11.33 -8.90 -59.90
CA LEU A 792 10.01 -8.83 -59.25
C LEU A 792 8.99 -7.89 -59.92
N HIS A 793 9.11 -7.68 -61.23
CA HIS A 793 8.06 -7.03 -62.04
C HIS A 793 7.28 -8.07 -62.87
N PRO A 794 5.94 -8.15 -62.75
CA PRO A 794 5.12 -8.90 -63.70
C PRO A 794 5.21 -8.27 -65.09
N GLY A 795 5.39 -9.08 -66.12
CA GLY A 795 5.55 -8.59 -67.48
C GLY A 795 4.31 -7.90 -68.03
N HIS A 796 4.49 -6.72 -68.60
CA HIS A 796 3.63 -6.21 -69.66
C HIS A 796 4.53 -5.68 -70.79
N LEU A 797 4.37 -6.23 -72.00
CA LEU A 797 5.05 -5.73 -73.19
C LEU A 797 4.65 -4.26 -73.42
N ALA A 798 5.62 -3.35 -73.36
CA ALA A 798 5.50 -2.02 -73.91
C ALA A 798 6.24 -1.99 -75.26
N LEU A 799 5.50 -2.25 -76.34
CA LEU A 799 5.99 -1.95 -77.70
C LEU A 799 5.81 -0.46 -77.97
N HIS A 800 6.92 0.23 -78.21
CA HIS A 800 6.97 1.66 -78.47
C HIS A 800 6.12 2.07 -79.70
N HIS A 801 5.28 3.08 -79.53
CA HIS A 801 4.93 4.02 -80.61
C HIS A 801 5.29 5.45 -80.13
N PRO A 802 5.76 6.34 -81.03
CA PRO A 802 6.45 7.57 -80.61
C PRO A 802 5.51 8.70 -80.18
N ARG A 803 6.08 9.67 -79.47
CA ARG A 803 5.38 10.84 -78.89
C ARG A 803 4.66 11.66 -79.96
N ILE A 804 3.39 11.96 -79.71
CA ILE A 804 2.65 13.07 -80.34
C ILE A 804 2.44 14.15 -79.28
N HIS A 805 3.03 15.33 -79.48
CA HIS A 805 2.63 16.56 -78.77
C HIS A 805 1.67 17.37 -79.66
N PRO A 806 0.57 17.92 -79.13
CA PRO A 806 -0.34 18.75 -79.92
C PRO A 806 0.18 20.19 -80.07
N ALA A 807 0.36 20.58 -81.34
CA ALA A 807 0.17 21.91 -81.93
C ALA A 807 0.52 23.19 -81.13
N ALA A 808 1.56 23.89 -81.60
CA ALA A 808 1.52 25.34 -81.78
C ALA A 808 1.88 25.66 -83.24
N ARG A 809 1.18 26.64 -83.82
CA ARG A 809 1.16 26.98 -85.27
C ARG A 809 2.31 27.94 -85.63
N ILE A 810 2.94 27.81 -86.81
CA ILE A 810 3.40 28.90 -87.72
C ILE A 810 4.07 28.35 -89.01
N THR A 811 3.47 28.73 -90.16
CA THR A 811 3.90 28.80 -91.59
C THR A 811 5.08 28.02 -92.23
N GLN A 812 4.71 27.23 -93.26
CA GLN A 812 5.13 27.25 -94.69
C GLN A 812 6.48 26.71 -95.23
N LEU A 813 6.37 26.12 -96.45
CA LEU A 813 7.37 25.80 -97.51
C LEU A 813 8.39 24.67 -97.21
N GLN A 814 8.93 23.93 -98.19
CA GLN A 814 8.39 23.22 -99.37
C GLN A 814 9.46 22.20 -99.87
N ASP A 815 9.06 21.24 -100.72
CA ASP A 815 9.92 20.38 -101.59
C ASP A 815 10.83 19.33 -100.86
N ALA A 816 10.66 18.00 -101.10
CA ALA A 816 11.21 17.14 -102.18
C ALA A 816 12.62 16.57 -101.84
N ALA A 817 13.09 15.36 -102.20
CA ALA A 817 12.59 14.09 -102.75
C ALA A 817 13.84 13.16 -102.93
N ALA A 818 13.66 11.84 -103.17
CA ALA A 818 14.72 10.85 -103.49
C ALA A 818 15.72 10.47 -102.34
N ASP A 819 16.43 9.34 -102.33
CA ASP A 819 16.51 8.22 -103.30
C ASP A 819 16.81 6.84 -102.63
N ALA A 820 16.84 5.78 -103.45
CA ALA A 820 16.68 4.35 -103.19
C ALA A 820 17.93 3.54 -102.67
N PRO A 821 18.14 2.21 -102.93
CA PRO A 821 17.98 1.19 -101.87
C PRO A 821 19.03 0.04 -101.82
N GLY A 822 18.80 -0.98 -100.96
CA GLY A 822 19.30 -2.37 -101.12
C GLY A 822 19.70 -3.08 -99.81
N ARG A 823 19.78 -4.42 -99.72
CA ARG A 823 19.27 -5.52 -100.59
C ARG A 823 19.46 -6.88 -99.87
N GLY A 824 18.39 -7.69 -99.78
CA GLY A 824 18.40 -9.15 -99.53
C GLY A 824 18.94 -9.64 -98.17
N ASP A 825 18.80 -10.92 -97.81
CA ASP A 825 17.87 -11.99 -98.27
C ASP A 825 17.96 -13.17 -97.27
N THR A 826 16.98 -14.10 -97.32
CA THR A 826 17.02 -15.51 -96.81
C THR A 826 17.28 -15.78 -95.29
N GLU A 827 16.80 -16.87 -94.66
CA GLU A 827 15.72 -17.86 -94.90
C GLU A 827 15.56 -18.77 -93.64
N TYR A 828 14.58 -19.67 -93.65
CA TYR A 828 14.36 -20.85 -92.82
C TYR A 828 13.68 -20.75 -91.44
N ALA A 829 12.63 -21.56 -91.32
CA ALA A 829 11.94 -21.97 -90.11
C ALA A 829 11.66 -23.48 -90.18
N GLU A 830 11.87 -24.21 -89.08
CA GLU A 830 11.32 -25.53 -88.72
C GLU A 830 11.75 -25.76 -87.25
N GLU A 831 10.88 -25.86 -86.25
CA GLU A 831 9.89 -26.90 -85.87
C GLU A 831 10.46 -28.06 -84.99
N GLN A 832 9.66 -28.41 -83.97
CA GLN A 832 9.66 -29.66 -83.16
C GLN A 832 10.48 -29.81 -81.86
N ARG A 833 9.73 -29.75 -80.74
CA ARG A 833 9.63 -30.74 -79.65
C ARG A 833 10.91 -31.47 -79.14
N GLY A 834 11.38 -31.03 -77.96
CA GLY A 834 11.03 -31.66 -76.68
C GLY A 834 11.77 -32.91 -76.17
N LEU A 835 11.85 -33.00 -74.82
CA LEU A 835 12.27 -34.13 -73.95
C LEU A 835 13.77 -34.43 -73.78
N ARG A 836 14.36 -33.99 -72.64
CA ARG A 836 14.77 -34.83 -71.47
C ARG A 836 15.71 -34.06 -70.51
N LEU A 837 15.53 -34.28 -69.20
CA LEU A 837 16.48 -34.08 -68.07
C LEU A 837 16.96 -32.62 -67.87
N ASN A 838 16.88 -31.98 -66.69
CA ASN A 838 16.52 -32.41 -65.31
C ASN A 838 15.48 -31.46 -64.70
#